data_AF-A0A8F5VP01-F1
#
_entry.id   AF-A0A8F5VP01-F1
#
_cell.length_a   1.000
_cell.length_b   1.000
_cell.length_c   1.000
_cell.angle_alpha   90.00
_cell.angle_beta   90.00
_cell.angle_gamma   90.00
#
_symmetry.space_group_name_H-M   'P 1'
#
loop_
_entity.id
_entity.type
_entity.pdbx_description
1 polymer ?
#
loop_
_entity_poly.entity_id
_entity_poly.type
_entity_poly.pdbx_seq_one_letter_code
_entity_poly.pdbx_strand_id
1 'polypeptide(L)'
;MIINNLHMYDDYMGRTESIISETTNKTNEKRLTNLIKWIFIFFIIIFFIEPVPGAGNAYTIGDIILKTDQLRNLTRADGSGIGVGVISNGANGLIQAQQSGDLPENVIILMNGRGSEGTAMMEIIHDIAPGAPLLYHDFGGGAKNDFIYAVESLIDAGARIIVDDVGFLQVPYFEDGYTAKNLNRILDEHPEVIIVSAAGNNAEIHYQGRFSNDGMGYHSFDMVRGIPIAIQPGGIFSAFLQWDDMYGRSSNDYNLYLEENGEMIALSERLQDGSSLPEEKFTYINDGNRLVQSELRIKKENSSAEDKNIEIFINAQKDKVYITREHLVIEDSIIGQATVPKVLSVAAISPEKVNAIERYSSHGFVTLSYPDSSVRNKPDITGINNIDVSGAGGFPKKFPGTSAAAPHIAGLMALEWSLFPTIPADNMREALLSTTLELGEPGWDSAFGYGLPDAMKMYEKLQGFNPENPLDSSLAQKSIQPIQSMIEPPVMLSGSGEITGPVIITSPGTYTLGKDITHSAGSIITIMSSDVIIQGEGKRIEGISVQFIDNTPIDQNAILIQSPDFGKLKNVVIRDMVIEGTTNAIIGKQLDQLHIDSCTLSHNTIGIGLYGSNNSLIENCLLSGNSYKGLAIKDGSSNNLVKRNTIEKNLYGIDTVGSVNTILEDNIIQDNRREDIYTPKDSPPVIGPTIIPTRVIPCPDMNYDGICDDPNGTPQLTNVPATSSVPYSYSEEITMTTIYSHPTDHPTYYPTSHPTSCSYC
;
A
#
# COMPACT_ATOMS: atom_id res chain seq x y z
N MET A 1 -2.60 -27.93 40.73
CA MET A 1 -3.81 -28.69 40.35
C MET A 1 -3.47 -30.08 39.77
N ILE A 2 -2.48 -30.19 38.87
CA ILE A 2 -1.96 -31.47 38.33
C ILE A 2 -1.42 -32.42 39.42
N ILE A 3 -0.70 -31.90 40.43
CA ILE A 3 -0.16 -32.73 41.54
C ILE A 3 -1.27 -33.30 42.44
N ASN A 4 -2.37 -32.56 42.64
CA ASN A 4 -3.50 -33.02 43.46
C ASN A 4 -4.32 -34.11 42.76
N ASN A 5 -4.33 -34.14 41.42
CA ASN A 5 -5.02 -35.17 40.63
C ASN A 5 -4.21 -36.48 40.53
N LEU A 6 -2.88 -36.42 40.60
CA LEU A 6 -2.02 -37.61 40.68
C LEU A 6 -2.22 -38.37 42.01
N HIS A 7 -2.43 -37.66 43.12
CA HIS A 7 -2.75 -38.29 44.41
C HIS A 7 -4.12 -38.99 44.43
N MET A 8 -5.14 -38.46 43.72
CA MET A 8 -6.42 -39.17 43.54
C MET A 8 -6.28 -40.40 42.65
N TYR A 9 -5.40 -40.39 41.66
CA TYR A 9 -5.14 -41.52 40.77
C TYR A 9 -4.52 -42.71 41.52
N ASP A 10 -3.53 -42.47 42.39
CA ASP A 10 -2.91 -43.53 43.20
C ASP A 10 -3.92 -44.17 44.17
N ASP A 11 -4.82 -43.36 44.75
CA ASP A 11 -5.84 -43.83 45.70
C ASP A 11 -6.97 -44.63 45.01
N TYR A 12 -7.29 -44.29 43.74
CA TYR A 12 -8.28 -45.02 42.93
C TYR A 12 -7.72 -46.33 42.36
N MET A 13 -6.45 -46.33 41.93
CA MET A 13 -5.75 -47.52 41.43
C MET A 13 -5.44 -48.52 42.56
N GLY A 14 -5.09 -48.04 43.75
CA GLY A 14 -4.91 -48.90 44.93
C GLY A 14 -6.19 -49.64 45.34
N ARG A 15 -7.37 -49.01 45.15
CA ARG A 15 -8.67 -49.66 45.43
C ARG A 15 -9.10 -50.66 44.36
N THR A 16 -8.70 -50.47 43.10
CA THR A 16 -9.01 -51.40 42.01
C THR A 16 -8.11 -52.63 42.01
N GLU A 17 -6.83 -52.50 42.37
CA GLU A 17 -5.94 -53.66 42.55
C GLU A 17 -6.37 -54.58 43.71
N SER A 18 -6.95 -54.01 44.77
CA SER A 18 -7.54 -54.76 45.89
C SER A 18 -8.70 -55.67 45.46
N ILE A 19 -9.58 -55.18 44.57
CA ILE A 19 -10.81 -55.88 44.16
C ILE A 19 -10.52 -57.01 43.15
N ILE A 20 -9.48 -56.89 42.33
CA ILE A 20 -9.17 -57.88 41.27
C ILE A 20 -8.42 -59.10 41.84
N SER A 21 -7.67 -58.92 42.95
CA SER A 21 -6.85 -59.99 43.56
C SER A 21 -7.64 -61.15 44.19
N GLU A 22 -8.95 -60.99 44.41
CA GLU A 22 -9.78 -62.03 45.03
C GLU A 22 -10.40 -63.03 44.04
N THR A 23 -10.27 -62.87 42.71
CA THR A 23 -11.00 -63.77 41.79
C THR A 23 -10.28 -64.29 40.53
N THR A 24 -9.03 -63.92 40.20
CA THR A 24 -8.40 -64.50 38.97
C THR A 24 -6.87 -64.71 39.02
N ASN A 25 -6.40 -65.64 38.18
CA ASN A 25 -5.03 -66.14 38.09
C ASN A 25 -4.02 -65.04 37.65
N LYS A 26 -2.90 -64.89 38.37
CA LYS A 26 -1.92 -63.78 38.31
C LYS A 26 -1.41 -63.34 36.92
N THR A 27 -1.54 -64.17 35.89
CA THR A 27 -1.07 -63.85 34.53
C THR A 27 -2.08 -63.04 33.72
N ASN A 28 -3.39 -63.16 34.03
CA ASN A 28 -4.45 -62.41 33.35
C ASN A 28 -4.64 -61.01 33.95
N GLU A 29 -4.38 -60.84 35.26
CA GLU A 29 -4.41 -59.52 35.91
C GLU A 29 -3.42 -58.55 35.25
N LYS A 30 -2.14 -58.91 35.10
CA LYS A 30 -1.14 -58.03 34.47
C LYS A 30 -1.50 -57.62 33.04
N ARG A 31 -2.15 -58.49 32.27
CA ARG A 31 -2.59 -58.18 30.90
C ARG A 31 -3.81 -57.27 30.89
N LEU A 32 -4.76 -57.49 31.80
CA LEU A 32 -5.97 -56.66 31.91
C LEU A 32 -5.64 -55.28 32.49
N THR A 33 -4.78 -55.18 33.50
CA THR A 33 -4.33 -53.89 34.06
C THR A 33 -3.49 -53.10 33.06
N ASN A 34 -2.66 -53.77 32.25
CA ASN A 34 -1.94 -53.11 31.15
C ASN A 34 -2.87 -52.68 30.01
N LEU A 35 -3.89 -53.47 29.68
CA LEU A 35 -4.89 -53.10 28.67
C LEU A 35 -5.75 -51.92 29.15
N ILE A 36 -6.17 -51.90 30.42
CA ILE A 36 -6.91 -50.78 31.01
C ILE A 36 -6.02 -49.54 31.09
N LYS A 37 -4.73 -49.66 31.46
CA LYS A 37 -3.77 -48.53 31.40
C LYS A 37 -3.61 -48.01 29.98
N TRP A 38 -3.50 -48.87 28.97
CA TRP A 38 -3.41 -48.45 27.58
C TRP A 38 -4.71 -47.82 27.08
N ILE A 39 -5.88 -48.36 27.42
CA ILE A 39 -7.18 -47.76 27.08
C ILE A 39 -7.34 -46.41 27.78
N PHE A 40 -6.89 -46.26 29.03
CA PHE A 40 -6.98 -45.01 29.79
C PHE A 40 -5.96 -43.98 29.30
N ILE A 41 -4.74 -44.38 28.93
CA ILE A 41 -3.76 -43.52 28.25
C ILE A 41 -4.28 -43.10 26.87
N PHE A 42 -4.88 -44.02 26.11
CA PHE A 42 -5.51 -43.73 24.82
C PHE A 42 -6.74 -42.83 24.99
N PHE A 43 -7.53 -42.99 26.06
CA PHE A 43 -8.64 -42.10 26.42
C PHE A 43 -8.16 -40.72 26.86
N ILE A 44 -7.06 -40.62 27.62
CA ILE A 44 -6.43 -39.34 27.99
C ILE A 44 -5.84 -38.67 26.75
N ILE A 45 -5.19 -39.42 25.86
CA ILE A 45 -4.69 -38.91 24.58
C ILE A 45 -5.83 -38.49 23.67
N ILE A 46 -7.05 -39.06 23.77
CA ILE A 46 -8.22 -38.64 22.99
C ILE A 46 -8.98 -37.47 23.65
N PHE A 47 -9.01 -37.38 24.99
CA PHE A 47 -9.73 -36.34 25.73
C PHE A 47 -8.89 -35.11 26.09
N PHE A 48 -7.57 -35.14 25.91
CA PHE A 48 -6.68 -33.96 25.97
C PHE A 48 -6.22 -33.49 24.58
N ILE A 49 -6.94 -33.90 23.52
CA ILE A 49 -6.86 -33.22 22.22
C ILE A 49 -7.79 -32.03 22.32
N GLU A 50 -7.29 -30.91 22.84
CA GLU A 50 -7.92 -29.65 22.47
C GLU A 50 -7.56 -29.43 20.99
N PRO A 51 -8.54 -29.36 20.07
CA PRO A 51 -8.27 -28.85 18.73
C PRO A 51 -7.63 -27.47 18.89
N VAL A 52 -6.69 -27.09 18.03
CA VAL A 52 -6.27 -25.68 17.96
C VAL A 52 -7.49 -24.95 17.37
N PRO A 53 -8.32 -24.28 18.20
CA PRO A 53 -9.56 -23.71 17.70
C PRO A 53 -9.22 -22.51 16.81
N GLY A 54 -10.11 -22.14 15.90
CA GLY A 54 -10.11 -20.78 15.37
C GLY A 54 -10.21 -19.78 16.53
N ALA A 55 -9.57 -18.64 16.39
CA ALA A 55 -9.38 -17.69 17.49
C ALA A 55 -10.45 -16.59 17.42
N GLY A 56 -11.14 -16.32 18.54
CA GLY A 56 -12.03 -15.16 18.67
C GLY A 56 -13.53 -15.44 18.57
N ASN A 57 -14.29 -14.38 18.32
CA ASN A 57 -15.75 -14.34 18.29
C ASN A 57 -16.33 -14.45 16.88
N ALA A 58 -15.55 -14.14 15.85
CA ALA A 58 -15.83 -14.38 14.45
C ALA A 58 -14.86 -15.42 13.92
N TYR A 59 -15.29 -16.22 12.95
CA TYR A 59 -14.46 -17.27 12.38
C TYR A 59 -14.77 -17.44 10.90
N THR A 60 -13.73 -17.51 10.08
CA THR A 60 -13.91 -17.73 8.65
C THR A 60 -14.30 -19.18 8.33
N ILE A 61 -15.40 -19.33 7.60
CA ILE A 61 -15.81 -20.62 7.02
C ILE A 61 -14.78 -21.16 5.99
N GLY A 62 -13.91 -20.30 5.47
CA GLY A 62 -12.87 -20.69 4.53
C GLY A 62 -11.88 -21.68 5.13
N ASP A 63 -11.68 -21.68 6.45
CA ASP A 63 -10.80 -22.61 7.14
C ASP A 63 -11.26 -24.08 7.03
N ILE A 64 -12.58 -24.30 7.00
CA ILE A 64 -13.18 -25.63 6.76
C ILE A 64 -13.12 -25.98 5.27
N ILE A 65 -13.44 -25.02 4.39
CA ILE A 65 -13.52 -25.25 2.94
C ILE A 65 -12.14 -25.63 2.38
N LEU A 66 -11.08 -24.96 2.83
CA LEU A 66 -9.70 -25.20 2.44
C LEU A 66 -9.04 -26.37 3.20
N LYS A 67 -9.76 -26.96 4.17
CA LYS A 67 -9.33 -28.08 5.03
C LYS A 67 -8.12 -27.78 5.90
N THR A 68 -7.86 -26.52 6.21
CA THR A 68 -6.78 -26.10 7.10
C THR A 68 -7.08 -26.48 8.55
N ASP A 69 -8.35 -26.54 8.94
CA ASP A 69 -8.81 -27.10 10.22
C ASP A 69 -8.38 -28.57 10.41
N GLN A 70 -8.51 -29.39 9.35
CA GLN A 70 -8.10 -30.79 9.35
C GLN A 70 -6.58 -30.91 9.46
N LEU A 71 -5.85 -30.07 8.73
CA LEU A 71 -4.38 -30.04 8.78
C LEU A 71 -3.88 -29.70 10.18
N ARG A 72 -4.44 -28.66 10.83
CA ARG A 72 -4.09 -28.30 12.23
C ARG A 72 -4.39 -29.43 13.20
N ASN A 73 -5.54 -30.10 13.04
CA ASN A 73 -5.89 -31.25 13.89
C ASN A 73 -4.95 -32.45 13.70
N LEU A 74 -4.47 -32.68 12.47
CA LEU A 74 -3.54 -33.76 12.16
C LEU A 74 -2.12 -33.48 12.68
N THR A 75 -1.62 -32.28 12.43
CA THR A 75 -0.17 -31.97 12.54
C THR A 75 0.19 -31.16 13.77
N ARG A 76 -0.78 -30.48 14.39
CA ARG A 76 -0.59 -29.46 15.43
C ARG A 76 0.17 -28.22 14.96
N ALA A 77 0.36 -28.06 13.65
CA ALA A 77 0.84 -26.79 13.12
C ALA A 77 -0.17 -25.68 13.42
N ASP A 78 0.36 -24.48 13.63
CA ASP A 78 -0.42 -23.27 13.86
C ASP A 78 0.14 -22.07 13.05
N GLY A 79 1.16 -22.28 12.21
CA GLY A 79 1.83 -21.20 11.47
C GLY A 79 3.01 -20.55 12.20
N SER A 80 3.34 -21.02 13.42
CA SER A 80 4.46 -20.49 14.21
C SER A 80 5.76 -20.37 13.41
N GLY A 81 6.41 -19.21 13.51
CA GLY A 81 7.69 -18.92 12.87
C GLY A 81 7.60 -18.44 11.41
N ILE A 82 6.41 -18.37 10.82
CA ILE A 82 6.19 -17.80 9.49
C ILE A 82 5.51 -16.44 9.62
N GLY A 83 6.27 -15.36 9.45
CA GLY A 83 5.73 -14.00 9.48
C GLY A 83 4.83 -13.73 8.27
N VAL A 84 3.62 -13.22 8.53
CA VAL A 84 2.67 -12.83 7.49
C VAL A 84 2.42 -11.32 7.56
N GLY A 85 2.86 -10.61 6.51
CA GLY A 85 2.64 -9.19 6.34
C GLY A 85 1.33 -8.92 5.60
N VAL A 86 0.55 -7.95 6.04
CA VAL A 86 -0.69 -7.50 5.39
C VAL A 86 -0.53 -6.06 4.93
N ILE A 87 -0.86 -5.80 3.66
CA ILE A 87 -0.92 -4.45 3.08
C ILE A 87 -2.38 -4.14 2.71
N SER A 88 -2.96 -3.13 3.36
CA SER A 88 -4.33 -2.67 3.10
C SER A 88 -4.53 -1.21 3.56
N ASN A 89 -5.77 -0.74 3.73
CA ASN A 89 -6.11 0.66 4.02
C ASN A 89 -6.10 1.08 5.50
N GLY A 90 -5.98 0.14 6.43
CA GLY A 90 -5.73 0.41 7.84
C GLY A 90 -6.05 -0.74 8.79
N ALA A 91 -5.53 -0.63 10.01
CA ALA A 91 -5.69 -1.58 11.11
C ALA A 91 -6.40 -0.93 12.32
N ASN A 92 -7.31 0.03 12.11
CA ASN A 92 -7.97 0.76 13.20
C ASN A 92 -8.92 -0.09 14.06
N GLY A 93 -9.21 -1.33 13.65
CA GLY A 93 -9.93 -2.30 14.46
C GLY A 93 -9.05 -3.10 15.43
N LEU A 94 -7.72 -2.98 15.37
CA LEU A 94 -6.79 -3.88 16.08
C LEU A 94 -7.13 -4.07 17.57
N ILE A 95 -7.27 -2.99 18.33
CA ILE A 95 -7.53 -3.06 19.77
C ILE A 95 -8.84 -3.81 20.07
N GLN A 96 -9.87 -3.60 19.25
CA GLN A 96 -11.16 -4.26 19.43
C GLN A 96 -11.08 -5.75 19.09
N ALA A 97 -10.41 -6.10 17.98
CA ALA A 97 -10.18 -7.48 17.58
C ALA A 97 -9.31 -8.24 18.61
N GLN A 98 -8.33 -7.59 19.23
CA GLN A 98 -7.55 -8.15 20.32
C GLN A 98 -8.39 -8.42 21.58
N GLN A 99 -9.28 -7.49 21.93
CA GLN A 99 -10.18 -7.64 23.08
C GLN A 99 -11.22 -8.76 22.87
N SER A 100 -11.62 -9.02 21.64
CA SER A 100 -12.52 -10.13 21.29
C SER A 100 -11.79 -11.45 21.04
N GLY A 101 -10.45 -11.44 20.97
CA GLY A 101 -9.62 -12.60 20.68
C GLY A 101 -9.55 -12.99 19.20
N ASP A 102 -10.09 -12.15 18.31
CA ASP A 102 -10.04 -12.34 16.85
C ASP A 102 -8.64 -11.97 16.29
N LEU A 103 -7.82 -11.24 17.05
CA LEU A 103 -6.41 -11.00 16.78
C LEU A 103 -5.54 -11.18 18.03
N PRO A 104 -4.26 -11.56 17.89
CA PRO A 104 -3.38 -11.72 19.04
C PRO A 104 -2.80 -10.38 19.52
N GLU A 105 -2.37 -10.31 20.78
CA GLU A 105 -1.81 -9.08 21.38
C GLU A 105 -0.51 -8.60 20.71
N ASN A 106 0.21 -9.50 20.05
CA ASN A 106 1.55 -9.25 19.50
C ASN A 106 1.57 -8.92 17.99
N VAL A 107 0.45 -8.46 17.41
CA VAL A 107 0.42 -7.92 16.04
C VAL A 107 1.38 -6.72 15.94
N ILE A 108 2.22 -6.71 14.91
CA ILE A 108 3.19 -5.63 14.66
C ILE A 108 2.64 -4.70 13.58
N ILE A 109 2.34 -3.45 13.96
CA ILE A 109 1.95 -2.42 13.01
C ILE A 109 3.20 -1.64 12.62
N LEU A 110 3.66 -1.78 11.36
CA LEU A 110 4.78 -1.02 10.79
C LEU A 110 4.36 0.39 10.37
N MET A 111 3.20 0.48 9.72
CA MET A 111 2.56 1.75 9.37
C MET A 111 1.05 1.53 9.38
N ASN A 112 0.30 2.42 10.05
CA ASN A 112 -1.16 2.31 10.10
C ASN A 112 -1.83 3.24 9.10
N GLY A 113 -2.96 2.80 8.56
CA GLY A 113 -3.82 3.57 7.67
C GLY A 113 -5.04 4.13 8.39
N ARG A 114 -6.01 4.65 7.62
CA ARG A 114 -7.25 5.24 8.17
C ARG A 114 -8.42 4.26 8.25
N GLY A 115 -8.36 3.13 7.54
CA GLY A 115 -9.39 2.11 7.51
C GLY A 115 -9.21 1.00 8.55
N SER A 116 -10.02 -0.04 8.41
CA SER A 116 -10.03 -1.24 9.27
C SER A 116 -10.06 -2.54 8.45
N GLU A 117 -9.92 -2.47 7.12
CA GLU A 117 -9.94 -3.65 6.24
C GLU A 117 -8.73 -4.54 6.49
N GLY A 118 -7.57 -3.94 6.78
CA GLY A 118 -6.38 -4.66 7.21
C GLY A 118 -6.57 -5.45 8.50
N THR A 119 -7.37 -4.94 9.45
CA THR A 119 -7.77 -5.72 10.64
C THR A 119 -8.55 -6.96 10.21
N ALA A 120 -9.56 -6.82 9.35
CA ALA A 120 -10.38 -7.94 8.88
C ALA A 120 -9.58 -8.97 8.07
N MET A 121 -8.61 -8.54 7.26
CA MET A 121 -7.69 -9.45 6.55
C MET A 121 -6.80 -10.22 7.53
N MET A 122 -6.26 -9.57 8.55
CA MET A 122 -5.46 -10.23 9.59
C MET A 122 -6.28 -11.25 10.38
N GLU A 123 -7.56 -11.00 10.66
CA GLU A 123 -8.45 -11.95 11.35
C GLU A 123 -8.56 -13.26 10.55
N ILE A 124 -8.76 -13.18 9.23
CA ILE A 124 -8.82 -14.37 8.34
C ILE A 124 -7.53 -15.20 8.43
N ILE A 125 -6.38 -14.54 8.44
CA ILE A 125 -5.08 -15.22 8.54
C ILE A 125 -4.94 -15.87 9.92
N HIS A 126 -5.35 -15.17 10.98
CA HIS A 126 -5.27 -15.65 12.35
C HIS A 126 -6.16 -16.87 12.59
N ASP A 127 -7.35 -16.92 11.99
CA ASP A 127 -8.23 -18.09 12.06
C ASP A 127 -7.59 -19.36 11.47
N ILE A 128 -6.84 -19.21 10.38
CA ILE A 128 -6.22 -20.33 9.65
C ILE A 128 -4.86 -20.70 10.28
N ALA A 129 -4.07 -19.71 10.67
CA ALA A 129 -2.71 -19.84 11.18
C ALA A 129 -2.54 -19.01 12.47
N PRO A 130 -3.12 -19.46 13.60
CA PRO A 130 -3.19 -18.66 14.82
C PRO A 130 -1.84 -18.37 15.49
N GLY A 131 -0.82 -19.17 15.21
CA GLY A 131 0.55 -18.99 15.68
C GLY A 131 1.42 -18.13 14.76
N ALA A 132 0.95 -17.79 13.55
CA ALA A 132 1.71 -16.96 12.62
C ALA A 132 1.86 -15.52 13.17
N PRO A 133 3.09 -14.98 13.29
CA PRO A 133 3.28 -13.57 13.61
C PRO A 133 2.70 -12.69 12.50
N LEU A 134 1.80 -11.78 12.87
CA LEU A 134 1.15 -10.87 11.94
C LEU A 134 1.83 -9.51 11.95
N LEU A 135 2.14 -9.03 10.74
CA LEU A 135 2.68 -7.69 10.50
C LEU A 135 1.70 -6.93 9.61
N TYR A 136 1.64 -5.61 9.78
CA TYR A 136 0.76 -4.76 9.00
C TYR A 136 1.49 -3.52 8.48
N HIS A 137 1.22 -3.13 7.24
CA HIS A 137 1.68 -1.87 6.66
C HIS A 137 0.58 -1.24 5.79
N ASP A 138 0.33 0.05 5.93
CA ASP A 138 -0.53 0.80 5.00
C ASP A 138 0.20 1.09 3.68
N PHE A 139 -0.49 1.18 2.55
CA PHE A 139 0.15 1.51 1.27
C PHE A 139 0.36 3.03 1.05
N GLY A 140 0.49 3.81 2.13
CA GLY A 140 0.90 5.23 2.11
C GLY A 140 -0.13 6.22 1.56
N GLY A 141 -1.42 5.85 1.52
CA GLY A 141 -2.46 6.71 0.96
C GLY A 141 -2.55 6.74 -0.56
N GLY A 142 -1.94 5.76 -1.25
CA GLY A 142 -2.28 5.43 -2.64
C GLY A 142 -1.20 5.61 -3.69
N ALA A 143 0.02 5.99 -3.32
CA ALA A 143 1.12 6.07 -4.27
C ALA A 143 1.77 4.69 -4.50
N LYS A 144 2.10 4.38 -5.75
CA LYS A 144 2.74 3.09 -6.11
C LYS A 144 4.11 2.87 -5.46
N ASN A 145 4.84 3.95 -5.17
CA ASN A 145 6.16 3.87 -4.51
C ASN A 145 5.99 3.43 -3.06
N ASP A 146 4.96 3.95 -2.37
CA ASP A 146 4.67 3.60 -0.98
C ASP A 146 4.25 2.14 -0.83
N PHE A 147 3.61 1.56 -1.85
CA PHE A 147 3.33 0.13 -1.87
C PHE A 147 4.60 -0.73 -1.97
N ILE A 148 5.57 -0.35 -2.80
CA ILE A 148 6.85 -1.06 -2.88
C ILE A 148 7.62 -0.95 -1.56
N TYR A 149 7.62 0.24 -0.97
CA TYR A 149 8.17 0.48 0.35
C TYR A 149 7.51 -0.39 1.43
N ALA A 150 6.18 -0.52 1.41
CA ALA A 150 5.45 -1.39 2.32
C ALA A 150 5.88 -2.86 2.20
N VAL A 151 6.09 -3.35 0.97
CA VAL A 151 6.60 -4.70 0.71
C VAL A 151 7.99 -4.88 1.29
N GLU A 152 8.95 -3.99 0.96
CA GLU A 152 10.33 -4.09 1.46
C GLU A 152 10.39 -3.97 2.99
N SER A 153 9.60 -3.07 3.59
CA SER A 153 9.46 -2.91 5.05
C SER A 153 8.97 -4.19 5.73
N LEU A 154 7.97 -4.87 5.15
CA LEU A 154 7.45 -6.12 5.68
C LEU A 154 8.48 -7.25 5.56
N ILE A 155 9.20 -7.34 4.44
CA ILE A 155 10.29 -8.30 4.26
C ILE A 155 11.36 -8.07 5.33
N ASP A 156 11.80 -6.82 5.53
CA ASP A 156 12.82 -6.45 6.52
C ASP A 156 12.39 -6.78 7.95
N ALA A 157 11.12 -6.54 8.28
CA ALA A 157 10.53 -6.92 9.56
C ALA A 157 10.36 -8.45 9.74
N GLY A 158 10.63 -9.25 8.70
CA GLY A 158 10.67 -10.70 8.76
C GLY A 158 9.47 -11.42 8.14
N ALA A 159 8.61 -10.72 7.40
CA ALA A 159 7.54 -11.36 6.65
C ALA A 159 8.11 -12.28 5.57
N ARG A 160 7.61 -13.52 5.52
CA ARG A 160 7.87 -14.50 4.45
C ARG A 160 6.68 -14.66 3.51
N ILE A 161 5.50 -14.29 3.98
CA ILE A 161 4.30 -14.16 3.16
C ILE A 161 3.83 -12.73 3.29
N ILE A 162 3.60 -12.05 2.17
CA ILE A 162 2.98 -10.74 2.15
C ILE A 162 1.67 -10.88 1.39
N VAL A 163 0.58 -10.37 1.95
CA VAL A 163 -0.73 -10.36 1.31
C VAL A 163 -1.26 -8.95 1.16
N ASP A 164 -1.71 -8.60 -0.04
CA ASP A 164 -2.28 -7.30 -0.33
C ASP A 164 -3.63 -7.41 -1.04
N ASP A 165 -4.44 -6.37 -0.88
CA ASP A 165 -5.70 -6.19 -1.59
C ASP A 165 -5.75 -4.88 -2.40
N VAL A 166 -4.58 -4.34 -2.72
CA VAL A 166 -4.44 -3.01 -3.32
C VAL A 166 -4.62 -3.11 -4.85
N GLY A 167 -5.31 -2.15 -5.45
CA GLY A 167 -5.39 -2.03 -6.91
C GLY A 167 -5.05 -0.63 -7.37
N PHE A 168 -4.22 -0.50 -8.41
CA PHE A 168 -3.88 0.79 -9.03
C PHE A 168 -4.47 0.87 -10.43
N LEU A 169 -5.40 1.79 -10.67
CA LEU A 169 -5.99 1.98 -12.01
C LEU A 169 -5.08 2.75 -12.97
N GLN A 170 -4.08 3.49 -12.46
CA GLN A 170 -3.20 4.33 -13.27
C GLN A 170 -1.84 3.66 -13.50
N VAL A 171 -1.82 2.34 -13.73
CA VAL A 171 -0.64 1.59 -14.17
C VAL A 171 -0.75 1.30 -15.67
N PRO A 172 0.36 1.02 -16.37
CA PRO A 172 0.27 0.49 -17.73
C PRO A 172 -0.52 -0.83 -17.75
N TYR A 173 -1.43 -1.00 -18.71
CA TYR A 173 -2.21 -2.23 -18.85
C TYR A 173 -1.52 -3.25 -19.78
N PHE A 174 -0.89 -2.77 -20.85
CA PHE A 174 -0.25 -3.61 -21.88
C PHE A 174 1.25 -3.89 -21.66
N GLU A 175 1.81 -3.49 -20.52
CA GLU A 175 3.20 -3.77 -20.16
C GLU A 175 3.42 -3.69 -18.64
N ASP A 176 4.55 -4.20 -18.15
CA ASP A 176 4.86 -4.08 -16.72
C ASP A 176 5.14 -2.62 -16.32
N GLY A 177 4.32 -2.09 -15.41
CA GLY A 177 4.54 -0.80 -14.76
C GLY A 177 5.60 -0.80 -13.65
N TYR A 178 5.75 0.35 -12.98
CA TYR A 178 6.69 0.53 -11.88
C TYR A 178 6.54 -0.54 -10.79
N THR A 179 5.31 -0.78 -10.31
CA THR A 179 5.06 -1.76 -9.24
C THR A 179 5.41 -3.17 -9.68
N ALA A 180 4.97 -3.58 -10.87
CA ALA A 180 5.22 -4.92 -11.40
C ALA A 180 6.73 -5.18 -11.63
N LYS A 181 7.46 -4.21 -12.19
CA LYS A 181 8.92 -4.28 -12.38
C LYS A 181 9.67 -4.43 -11.06
N ASN A 182 9.30 -3.65 -10.04
CA ASN A 182 9.96 -3.70 -8.74
C ASN A 182 9.63 -4.99 -7.98
N LEU A 183 8.39 -5.48 -8.00
CA LEU A 183 8.07 -6.77 -7.37
C LEU A 183 8.80 -7.94 -8.01
N ASN A 184 8.94 -7.97 -9.34
CA ASN A 184 9.76 -8.99 -10.01
C ASN A 184 11.19 -8.99 -9.48
N ARG A 185 11.82 -7.80 -9.38
CA ARG A 185 13.18 -7.64 -8.83
C ARG A 185 13.25 -8.12 -7.38
N ILE A 186 12.34 -7.66 -6.53
CA ILE A 186 12.30 -8.02 -5.10
C ILE A 186 12.16 -9.55 -4.94
N LEU A 187 11.27 -10.19 -5.70
CA LEU A 187 11.08 -11.65 -5.64
C LEU A 187 12.21 -12.47 -6.30
N ASP A 188 13.11 -11.83 -7.05
CA ASP A 188 14.38 -12.44 -7.48
C ASP A 188 15.44 -12.36 -6.37
N GLU A 189 15.42 -11.28 -5.58
CA GLU A 189 16.36 -11.04 -4.47
C GLU A 189 15.96 -11.78 -3.17
N HIS A 190 14.68 -12.11 -3.00
CA HIS A 190 14.10 -12.73 -1.81
C HIS A 190 13.45 -14.10 -2.08
N PRO A 191 14.24 -15.17 -2.30
CA PRO A 191 13.73 -16.52 -2.58
C PRO A 191 12.95 -17.15 -1.41
N GLU A 192 12.96 -16.53 -0.23
CA GLU A 192 12.23 -16.91 0.97
C GLU A 192 10.84 -16.27 1.09
N VAL A 193 10.47 -15.36 0.18
CA VAL A 193 9.25 -14.54 0.24
C VAL A 193 8.25 -14.94 -0.85
N ILE A 194 6.97 -14.98 -0.49
CA ILE A 194 5.84 -15.07 -1.43
C ILE A 194 4.93 -13.87 -1.23
N ILE A 195 4.51 -13.27 -2.33
CA ILE A 195 3.48 -12.23 -2.35
C ILE A 195 2.18 -12.83 -2.89
N VAL A 196 1.09 -12.62 -2.15
CA VAL A 196 -0.28 -13.01 -2.49
C VAL A 196 -1.07 -11.72 -2.70
N SER A 197 -1.67 -11.55 -3.87
CA SER A 197 -2.41 -10.33 -4.20
C SER A 197 -3.84 -10.69 -4.59
N ALA A 198 -4.80 -9.89 -4.15
CA ALA A 198 -6.17 -9.97 -4.65
C ALA A 198 -6.17 -9.80 -6.19
N ALA A 199 -6.94 -10.63 -6.91
CA ALA A 199 -7.04 -10.48 -8.38
C ALA A 199 -7.69 -9.16 -8.81
N GLY A 200 -8.43 -8.51 -7.92
CA GLY A 200 -9.22 -7.32 -8.19
C GLY A 200 -10.71 -7.64 -8.33
N ASN A 201 -11.54 -6.60 -8.24
CA ASN A 201 -12.99 -6.70 -8.33
C ASN A 201 -13.52 -6.00 -9.60
N ASN A 202 -12.81 -6.20 -10.73
CA ASN A 202 -12.92 -5.32 -11.89
C ASN A 202 -13.71 -5.91 -13.06
N ALA A 203 -14.08 -7.20 -13.03
CA ALA A 203 -14.71 -7.86 -14.17
C ALA A 203 -15.97 -7.14 -14.67
N GLU A 204 -16.81 -6.63 -13.77
CA GLU A 204 -18.07 -5.95 -14.15
C GLU A 204 -17.90 -4.46 -14.47
N ILE A 205 -16.67 -3.96 -14.54
CA ILE A 205 -16.34 -2.57 -14.85
C ILE A 205 -15.23 -2.44 -15.91
N HIS A 206 -14.94 -3.52 -16.62
CA HIS A 206 -13.83 -3.64 -17.55
C HIS A 206 -14.32 -3.82 -19.00
N TYR A 207 -13.55 -3.29 -19.95
CA TYR A 207 -13.71 -3.56 -21.38
C TYR A 207 -12.34 -3.62 -22.03
N GLN A 208 -12.09 -4.64 -22.84
CA GLN A 208 -10.95 -4.67 -23.77
C GLN A 208 -11.43 -5.07 -25.17
N GLY A 209 -10.89 -4.41 -26.19
CA GLY A 209 -11.19 -4.77 -27.57
C GLY A 209 -10.30 -4.07 -28.60
N ARG A 210 -10.26 -4.60 -29.82
CA ARG A 210 -9.60 -3.90 -30.93
C ARG A 210 -10.45 -2.71 -31.33
N PHE A 211 -9.85 -1.53 -31.46
CA PHE A 211 -10.55 -0.35 -31.93
C PHE A 211 -11.24 -0.64 -33.28
N SER A 212 -12.57 -0.51 -33.31
CA SER A 212 -13.41 -0.72 -34.48
C SER A 212 -14.11 0.58 -34.83
N ASN A 213 -13.76 1.19 -35.97
CA ASN A 213 -14.34 2.47 -36.41
C ASN A 213 -15.78 2.28 -36.92
N ASP A 214 -16.73 3.03 -36.35
CA ASP A 214 -18.14 3.04 -36.75
C ASP A 214 -18.42 3.79 -38.07
N GLY A 215 -17.38 4.32 -38.73
CA GLY A 215 -17.46 5.14 -39.94
C GLY A 215 -17.46 6.66 -39.67
N MET A 216 -17.59 7.08 -38.41
CA MET A 216 -17.54 8.47 -37.96
C MET A 216 -16.31 8.75 -37.08
N GLY A 217 -15.39 7.79 -36.97
CA GLY A 217 -14.19 7.89 -36.13
C GLY A 217 -14.42 7.44 -34.70
N TYR A 218 -15.62 6.97 -34.34
CA TYR A 218 -15.90 6.44 -33.00
C TYR A 218 -15.68 4.94 -32.93
N HIS A 219 -15.33 4.46 -31.75
CA HIS A 219 -15.27 3.04 -31.45
C HIS A 219 -16.68 2.43 -31.43
N SER A 220 -16.82 1.21 -31.96
CA SER A 220 -18.04 0.40 -31.84
C SER A 220 -17.88 -0.73 -30.83
N PHE A 221 -18.66 -0.67 -29.74
CA PHE A 221 -18.79 -1.70 -28.71
C PHE A 221 -19.89 -2.70 -29.11
N ASP A 222 -19.62 -3.56 -30.09
CA ASP A 222 -20.61 -4.52 -30.64
C ASP A 222 -21.87 -3.85 -31.22
N MET A 223 -21.67 -3.02 -32.26
CA MET A 223 -22.70 -2.31 -33.02
C MET A 223 -23.36 -1.13 -32.30
N VAL A 224 -23.02 -0.85 -31.04
CA VAL A 224 -23.33 0.43 -30.39
C VAL A 224 -22.09 1.33 -30.32
N ARG A 225 -22.27 2.65 -30.31
CA ARG A 225 -21.17 3.64 -30.33
C ARG A 225 -20.57 3.92 -28.95
N GLY A 226 -21.31 3.63 -27.88
CA GLY A 226 -20.87 3.92 -26.52
C GLY A 226 -21.49 2.99 -25.51
N ILE A 227 -20.85 2.92 -24.33
CA ILE A 227 -21.32 2.17 -23.17
C ILE A 227 -22.35 3.04 -22.43
N PRO A 228 -23.63 2.64 -22.33
CA PRO A 228 -24.61 3.42 -21.59
C PRO A 228 -24.29 3.45 -20.09
N ILE A 229 -24.34 4.64 -19.50
CA ILE A 229 -24.13 4.91 -18.08
C ILE A 229 -25.25 5.83 -17.56
N ALA A 230 -25.94 5.38 -16.52
CA ALA A 230 -26.97 6.14 -15.82
C ALA A 230 -26.44 6.61 -14.45
N ILE A 231 -26.50 7.92 -14.19
CA ILE A 231 -25.80 8.56 -13.08
C ILE A 231 -26.81 9.37 -12.26
N GLN A 232 -27.14 8.90 -11.07
CA GLN A 232 -28.06 9.57 -10.14
C GLN A 232 -27.46 10.89 -9.62
N PRO A 233 -28.27 11.84 -9.12
CA PRO A 233 -27.79 13.04 -8.44
C PRO A 233 -26.74 12.75 -7.35
N GLY A 234 -25.62 13.47 -7.44
CA GLY A 234 -24.43 13.29 -6.60
C GLY A 234 -23.73 11.94 -6.79
N GLY A 235 -23.97 11.25 -7.91
CA GLY A 235 -23.24 10.05 -8.31
C GLY A 235 -21.90 10.39 -8.94
N ILE A 236 -20.90 9.58 -8.64
CA ILE A 236 -19.51 9.72 -9.10
C ILE A 236 -19.07 8.48 -9.87
N PHE A 237 -18.38 8.68 -10.98
CA PHE A 237 -17.56 7.64 -11.59
C PHE A 237 -16.31 8.23 -12.26
N SER A 238 -15.31 7.38 -12.46
CA SER A 238 -14.11 7.68 -13.23
C SER A 238 -13.93 6.63 -14.32
N ALA A 239 -13.52 7.07 -15.51
CA ALA A 239 -13.17 6.20 -16.62
C ALA A 239 -11.69 6.36 -16.95
N PHE A 240 -10.99 5.24 -17.13
CA PHE A 240 -9.57 5.18 -17.47
C PHE A 240 -9.44 4.36 -18.74
N LEU A 241 -9.03 5.00 -19.83
CA LEU A 241 -8.77 4.38 -21.12
C LEU A 241 -7.26 4.29 -21.32
N GLN A 242 -6.78 3.14 -21.80
CA GLN A 242 -5.46 3.02 -22.42
C GLN A 242 -5.52 2.27 -23.75
N TRP A 243 -4.45 2.36 -24.54
CA TRP A 243 -4.27 1.57 -25.75
C TRP A 243 -2.86 1.01 -25.87
N ASP A 244 -2.70 -0.02 -26.69
CA ASP A 244 -1.49 -0.85 -26.80
C ASP A 244 -0.29 -0.21 -27.55
N ASP A 245 -0.12 1.11 -27.38
CA ASP A 245 1.17 1.77 -27.61
C ASP A 245 2.10 1.59 -26.40
N MET A 246 3.42 1.70 -26.61
CA MET A 246 4.39 1.64 -25.52
C MET A 246 4.15 2.82 -24.56
N TYR A 247 4.12 2.53 -23.26
CA TYR A 247 3.80 3.50 -22.21
C TYR A 247 4.81 4.64 -22.20
N GLY A 248 4.32 5.87 -22.35
CA GLY A 248 5.15 7.08 -22.49
C GLY A 248 5.75 7.31 -23.88
N ARG A 249 5.29 6.56 -24.90
CA ARG A 249 5.72 6.71 -26.30
C ARG A 249 4.55 6.59 -27.29
N SER A 250 3.39 7.10 -26.91
CA SER A 250 2.20 7.07 -27.76
C SER A 250 2.23 8.17 -28.81
N SER A 251 2.00 7.81 -30.06
CA SER A 251 1.69 8.74 -31.17
C SER A 251 0.29 8.54 -31.74
N ASN A 252 -0.45 7.55 -31.25
CA ASN A 252 -1.87 7.39 -31.57
C ASN A 252 -2.69 8.21 -30.58
N ASP A 253 -3.68 8.92 -31.11
CA ASP A 253 -4.44 9.94 -30.39
C ASP A 253 -5.91 9.52 -30.34
N TYR A 254 -6.32 9.02 -29.18
CA TYR A 254 -7.69 8.62 -28.88
C TYR A 254 -8.25 9.56 -27.83
N ASN A 255 -9.52 9.96 -27.98
CA ASN A 255 -10.23 10.81 -27.06
C ASN A 255 -11.35 10.04 -26.37
N LEU A 256 -11.62 10.40 -25.11
CA LEU A 256 -12.64 9.79 -24.27
C LEU A 256 -13.74 10.81 -23.96
N TYR A 257 -15.00 10.45 -24.20
CA TYR A 257 -16.14 11.35 -24.06
C TYR A 257 -17.24 10.72 -23.23
N LEU A 258 -17.96 11.57 -22.47
CA LEU A 258 -19.26 11.27 -21.92
C LEU A 258 -20.30 12.15 -22.63
N GLU A 259 -21.29 11.53 -23.26
CA GLU A 259 -22.31 12.24 -24.03
C GLU A 259 -23.72 11.95 -23.51
N GLU A 260 -24.54 12.99 -23.36
CA GLU A 260 -25.98 12.87 -23.10
C GLU A 260 -26.76 13.58 -24.20
N ASN A 261 -27.68 12.88 -24.88
CA ASN A 261 -28.54 13.44 -25.93
C ASN A 261 -27.81 14.17 -27.08
N GLY A 262 -26.60 13.75 -27.44
CA GLY A 262 -25.80 14.40 -28.49
C GLY A 262 -24.90 15.53 -27.99
N GLU A 263 -24.94 15.87 -26.69
CA GLU A 263 -24.08 16.88 -26.08
C GLU A 263 -23.00 16.24 -25.22
N MET A 264 -21.75 16.66 -25.42
CA MET A 264 -20.63 16.23 -24.59
C MET A 264 -20.74 16.91 -23.21
N ILE A 265 -20.81 16.09 -22.16
CA ILE A 265 -20.93 16.54 -20.77
C ILE A 265 -19.65 16.29 -19.95
N ALA A 266 -18.73 15.45 -20.45
CA ALA A 266 -17.37 15.31 -19.98
C ALA A 266 -16.46 14.85 -21.13
N LEU A 267 -15.17 15.18 -21.07
CA LEU A 267 -14.21 14.80 -22.10
C LEU A 267 -12.78 14.74 -21.56
N SER A 268 -11.94 13.96 -22.25
CA SER A 268 -10.49 13.94 -22.13
C SER A 268 -9.94 13.84 -23.56
N GLU A 269 -9.17 14.86 -23.96
CA GLU A 269 -8.64 15.06 -25.32
C GLU A 269 -7.15 15.44 -25.28
N ARG A 270 -6.37 14.80 -24.41
CA ARG A 270 -4.97 15.16 -24.24
C ARG A 270 -4.20 14.67 -25.47
N LEU A 271 -3.55 15.57 -26.19
CA LEU A 271 -2.77 15.20 -27.39
C LEU A 271 -1.66 14.18 -27.07
N GLN A 272 -1.57 13.10 -27.84
CA GLN A 272 -0.40 12.21 -27.87
C GLN A 272 0.57 12.52 -29.03
N ASP A 273 1.74 13.04 -28.68
CA ASP A 273 2.73 13.62 -29.60
C ASP A 273 3.93 12.71 -29.95
N GLY A 274 3.91 11.44 -29.53
CA GLY A 274 5.01 10.48 -29.66
C GLY A 274 5.86 10.33 -28.39
N SER A 275 5.69 11.20 -27.40
CA SER A 275 6.36 11.12 -26.08
C SER A 275 5.39 11.02 -24.90
N SER A 276 4.10 10.94 -25.21
CA SER A 276 3.00 11.00 -24.26
C SER A 276 2.56 9.60 -23.82
N LEU A 277 1.85 9.53 -22.68
CA LEU A 277 1.22 8.29 -22.22
C LEU A 277 0.05 7.91 -23.15
N PRO A 278 -0.16 6.61 -23.45
CA PRO A 278 -1.32 6.13 -24.18
C PRO A 278 -2.54 6.03 -23.24
N GLU A 279 -2.96 7.15 -22.65
CA GLU A 279 -4.11 7.18 -21.73
C GLU A 279 -5.00 8.39 -21.98
N GLU A 280 -6.29 8.18 -21.74
CA GLU A 280 -7.27 9.24 -21.47
C GLU A 280 -8.05 8.90 -20.20
N LYS A 281 -8.41 9.92 -19.41
CA LYS A 281 -9.18 9.68 -18.19
C LYS A 281 -9.94 10.91 -17.75
N PHE A 282 -11.10 10.69 -17.15
CA PHE A 282 -11.82 11.74 -16.43
C PHE A 282 -12.57 11.17 -15.24
N THR A 283 -12.92 12.05 -14.31
CA THR A 283 -13.92 11.81 -13.26
C THR A 283 -15.12 12.70 -13.53
N TYR A 284 -16.31 12.12 -13.49
CA TYR A 284 -17.57 12.84 -13.65
C TYR A 284 -18.39 12.76 -12.37
N ILE A 285 -18.92 13.91 -11.97
CA ILE A 285 -19.84 14.08 -10.84
C ILE A 285 -21.15 14.63 -11.41
N ASN A 286 -22.27 13.95 -11.13
CA ASN A 286 -23.58 14.53 -11.42
C ASN A 286 -23.98 15.52 -10.31
N ASP A 287 -23.50 16.75 -10.39
CA ASP A 287 -23.86 17.83 -9.45
C ASP A 287 -25.28 18.40 -9.68
N GLY A 288 -25.99 17.87 -10.67
CA GLY A 288 -27.37 18.22 -10.96
C GLY A 288 -28.38 17.57 -10.02
N ASN A 289 -29.65 17.92 -10.19
CA ASN A 289 -30.77 17.36 -9.43
C ASN A 289 -31.59 16.31 -10.20
N ARG A 290 -31.14 15.93 -11.41
CA ARG A 290 -31.80 14.95 -12.27
C ARG A 290 -30.89 13.77 -12.57
N LEU A 291 -31.47 12.65 -12.94
CA LEU A 291 -30.75 11.52 -13.54
C LEU A 291 -30.08 11.99 -14.84
N VAL A 292 -28.81 11.64 -15.01
CA VAL A 292 -28.08 11.76 -16.28
C VAL A 292 -28.09 10.41 -16.97
N GLN A 293 -28.55 10.39 -18.22
CA GLN A 293 -28.56 9.20 -19.08
C GLN A 293 -27.56 9.44 -20.21
N SER A 294 -26.38 8.83 -20.09
CA SER A 294 -25.23 9.15 -20.93
C SER A 294 -24.63 7.91 -21.58
N GLU A 295 -23.73 8.12 -22.53
CA GLU A 295 -22.91 7.09 -23.16
C GLU A 295 -21.43 7.48 -23.06
N LEU A 296 -20.59 6.54 -22.60
CA LEU A 296 -19.14 6.65 -22.65
C LEU A 296 -18.66 6.23 -24.05
N ARG A 297 -17.94 7.11 -24.74
CA ARG A 297 -17.52 6.94 -26.13
C ARG A 297 -16.04 7.18 -26.30
N ILE A 298 -15.44 6.46 -27.25
CA ILE A 298 -14.04 6.64 -27.64
C ILE A 298 -14.01 7.08 -29.08
N LYS A 299 -13.18 8.07 -29.38
CA LYS A 299 -13.00 8.55 -30.76
C LYS A 299 -11.52 8.58 -31.10
N LYS A 300 -11.22 8.29 -32.35
CA LYS A 300 -9.91 8.50 -32.93
C LYS A 300 -9.83 9.92 -33.49
N GLU A 301 -8.90 10.73 -33.00
CA GLU A 301 -8.83 12.15 -33.37
C GLU A 301 -8.20 12.36 -34.74
N ASN A 302 -7.08 11.69 -35.00
CA ASN A 302 -6.43 11.74 -36.31
C ASN A 302 -6.67 10.46 -37.11
N SER A 303 -7.12 10.62 -38.37
CA SER A 303 -7.28 9.53 -39.34
C SER A 303 -6.00 8.70 -39.60
N SER A 304 -4.81 9.22 -39.26
CA SER A 304 -3.56 8.47 -39.35
C SER A 304 -3.24 7.61 -38.13
N ALA A 305 -4.00 7.72 -37.03
CA ALA A 305 -3.82 6.83 -35.89
C ALA A 305 -4.23 5.40 -36.28
N GLU A 306 -3.39 4.43 -35.96
CA GLU A 306 -3.63 3.01 -36.22
C GLU A 306 -4.78 2.51 -35.36
N ASP A 307 -5.53 1.50 -35.81
CA ASP A 307 -6.47 0.79 -34.93
C ASP A 307 -5.65 0.02 -33.91
N LYS A 308 -5.83 0.30 -32.62
CA LYS A 308 -5.09 -0.28 -31.49
C LYS A 308 -5.99 -1.16 -30.64
N ASN A 309 -5.44 -2.05 -29.83
CA ASN A 309 -6.21 -2.62 -28.74
C ASN A 309 -6.43 -1.52 -27.70
N ILE A 310 -7.68 -1.34 -27.28
CA ILE A 310 -8.09 -0.38 -26.26
C ILE A 310 -8.61 -1.14 -25.05
N GLU A 311 -8.38 -0.58 -23.87
CA GLU A 311 -8.78 -1.17 -22.60
C GLU A 311 -9.28 -0.07 -21.65
N ILE A 312 -10.39 -0.34 -20.98
CA ILE A 312 -11.12 0.63 -20.15
C ILE A 312 -11.45 0.02 -18.79
N PHE A 313 -11.16 0.77 -17.73
CA PHE A 313 -11.73 0.54 -16.40
C PHE A 313 -12.66 1.69 -16.00
N ILE A 314 -13.86 1.35 -15.51
CA ILE A 314 -14.89 2.31 -15.11
C ILE A 314 -15.17 2.18 -13.61
N ASN A 315 -14.44 2.91 -12.78
CA ASN A 315 -14.66 2.89 -11.34
C ASN A 315 -15.85 3.77 -10.97
N ALA A 316 -16.94 3.15 -10.49
CA ALA A 316 -18.22 3.82 -10.29
C ALA A 316 -18.77 3.61 -8.88
N GLN A 317 -19.39 4.65 -8.34
CA GLN A 317 -20.13 4.57 -7.08
C GLN A 317 -21.33 3.63 -7.24
N LYS A 318 -21.25 2.44 -6.62
CA LYS A 318 -22.17 1.31 -6.83
C LYS A 318 -23.65 1.62 -6.56
N ASP A 319 -23.97 2.53 -5.64
CA ASP A 319 -25.34 2.88 -5.25
C ASP A 319 -25.97 4.00 -6.11
N LYS A 320 -25.15 4.73 -6.87
CA LYS A 320 -25.62 5.91 -7.64
C LYS A 320 -25.32 5.85 -9.13
N VAL A 321 -24.42 4.98 -9.58
CA VAL A 321 -24.03 4.87 -10.98
C VAL A 321 -24.28 3.46 -11.47
N TYR A 322 -25.01 3.34 -12.57
CA TYR A 322 -25.32 2.09 -13.22
C TYR A 322 -24.67 2.06 -14.62
N ILE A 323 -23.86 1.03 -14.86
CA ILE A 323 -23.19 0.78 -16.14
C ILE A 323 -23.89 -0.41 -16.80
N THR A 324 -24.26 -0.28 -18.07
CA THR A 324 -24.83 -1.40 -18.84
C THR A 324 -23.74 -2.42 -19.18
N ARG A 325 -23.87 -3.61 -18.61
CA ARG A 325 -22.83 -4.67 -18.67
C ARG A 325 -22.74 -5.42 -20.00
N GLU A 326 -23.77 -5.34 -20.84
CA GLU A 326 -23.81 -6.04 -22.15
C GLU A 326 -22.68 -5.61 -23.10
N HIS A 327 -22.03 -4.48 -22.82
CA HIS A 327 -20.93 -3.92 -23.62
C HIS A 327 -19.58 -3.98 -22.90
N LEU A 328 -19.50 -4.71 -21.78
CA LEU A 328 -18.28 -4.92 -21.01
C LEU A 328 -17.68 -6.29 -21.32
N VAL A 329 -16.38 -6.43 -21.09
CA VAL A 329 -15.61 -7.66 -21.31
C VAL A 329 -14.96 -8.02 -19.98
N ILE A 330 -15.24 -9.22 -19.47
CA ILE A 330 -14.83 -9.61 -18.12
C ILE A 330 -13.38 -10.12 -18.09
N GLU A 331 -12.92 -10.69 -19.20
CA GLU A 331 -11.55 -11.16 -19.42
C GLU A 331 -10.55 -10.00 -19.42
N ASP A 332 -9.28 -10.28 -19.12
CA ASP A 332 -8.20 -9.28 -19.05
C ASP A 332 -8.38 -8.20 -17.97
N SER A 333 -9.22 -8.44 -16.96
CA SER A 333 -9.55 -7.46 -15.92
C SER A 333 -8.60 -7.45 -14.70
N ILE A 334 -7.45 -8.13 -14.80
CA ILE A 334 -6.39 -8.16 -13.77
C ILE A 334 -5.24 -7.25 -14.22
N ILE A 335 -4.87 -6.27 -13.39
CA ILE A 335 -3.87 -5.25 -13.74
C ILE A 335 -2.82 -5.05 -12.64
N GLY A 336 -1.71 -4.38 -13.00
CA GLY A 336 -0.70 -3.96 -12.05
C GLY A 336 0.06 -5.13 -11.43
N GLN A 337 0.26 -5.09 -10.12
CA GLN A 337 1.14 -6.02 -9.41
C GLN A 337 0.60 -7.45 -9.35
N ALA A 338 -0.72 -7.65 -9.37
CA ALA A 338 -1.34 -8.97 -9.42
C ALA A 338 -1.02 -9.73 -10.74
N THR A 339 -0.57 -9.03 -11.78
CA THR A 339 -0.18 -9.65 -13.05
C THR A 339 1.22 -10.26 -13.04
N VAL A 340 2.02 -9.95 -12.01
CA VAL A 340 3.42 -10.38 -11.92
C VAL A 340 3.49 -11.91 -11.87
N PRO A 341 4.29 -12.58 -12.71
CA PRO A 341 4.30 -14.05 -12.78
C PRO A 341 4.57 -14.75 -11.44
N LYS A 342 5.47 -14.18 -10.62
CA LYS A 342 5.83 -14.74 -9.30
C LYS A 342 4.86 -14.36 -8.16
N VAL A 343 3.97 -13.39 -8.35
CA VAL A 343 2.92 -13.01 -7.39
C VAL A 343 1.73 -13.97 -7.54
N LEU A 344 1.19 -14.48 -6.45
CA LEU A 344 -0.02 -15.30 -6.44
C LEU A 344 -1.26 -14.40 -6.51
N SER A 345 -1.90 -14.33 -7.67
CA SER A 345 -3.17 -13.62 -7.87
C SER A 345 -4.36 -14.50 -7.48
N VAL A 346 -5.22 -13.99 -6.61
CA VAL A 346 -6.30 -14.76 -5.97
C VAL A 346 -7.67 -14.27 -6.42
N ALA A 347 -8.38 -15.13 -7.17
CA ALA A 347 -9.77 -14.99 -7.54
C ALA A 347 -10.69 -15.31 -6.35
N ALA A 348 -11.99 -15.00 -6.45
CA ALA A 348 -12.90 -15.18 -5.33
C ALA A 348 -14.17 -15.97 -5.65
N ILE A 349 -14.53 -16.87 -4.75
CA ILE A 349 -15.81 -17.61 -4.72
C ILE A 349 -16.53 -17.37 -3.39
N SER A 350 -17.85 -17.51 -3.41
CA SER A 350 -18.65 -17.52 -2.19
C SER A 350 -18.69 -18.91 -1.55
N PRO A 351 -18.67 -19.00 -0.21
CA PRO A 351 -18.80 -20.27 0.52
C PRO A 351 -20.16 -20.95 0.27
N GLU A 352 -21.18 -20.21 -0.15
CA GLU A 352 -22.50 -20.76 -0.48
C GLU A 352 -22.51 -21.47 -1.84
N LYS A 353 -21.58 -21.14 -2.73
CA LYS A 353 -21.52 -21.66 -4.10
C LYS A 353 -20.08 -21.80 -4.60
N VAL A 354 -19.38 -22.77 -4.04
CA VAL A 354 -17.94 -22.98 -4.27
C VAL A 354 -17.54 -23.32 -5.71
N ASN A 355 -18.51 -23.68 -6.57
CA ASN A 355 -18.28 -24.01 -7.98
C ASN A 355 -18.67 -22.87 -8.94
N ALA A 356 -18.82 -21.65 -8.43
CA ALA A 356 -19.11 -20.48 -9.25
C ALA A 356 -18.26 -19.30 -8.81
N ILE A 357 -17.53 -18.73 -9.77
CA ILE A 357 -16.76 -17.51 -9.57
C ILE A 357 -17.69 -16.36 -9.21
N GLU A 358 -17.27 -15.51 -8.29
CA GLU A 358 -18.00 -14.27 -8.00
C GLU A 358 -17.92 -13.34 -9.19
N ARG A 359 -19.07 -12.79 -9.57
CA ARG A 359 -19.23 -12.04 -10.83
C ARG A 359 -18.30 -10.84 -10.99
N TYR A 360 -17.84 -10.27 -9.87
CA TYR A 360 -16.92 -9.13 -9.85
C TYR A 360 -15.46 -9.54 -9.84
N SER A 361 -15.14 -10.80 -9.51
CA SER A 361 -13.76 -11.28 -9.44
C SER A 361 -13.12 -11.10 -10.81
N SER A 362 -11.98 -10.42 -10.86
CA SER A 362 -11.28 -10.22 -12.12
C SER A 362 -10.84 -11.54 -12.75
N HIS A 363 -10.94 -11.63 -14.07
CA HIS A 363 -10.56 -12.79 -14.88
C HIS A 363 -9.35 -12.44 -15.73
N GLY A 364 -8.53 -13.43 -16.03
CA GLY A 364 -7.55 -13.28 -17.09
C GLY A 364 -8.10 -13.65 -18.47
N PHE A 365 -7.24 -13.99 -19.43
CA PHE A 365 -5.77 -13.90 -19.36
C PHE A 365 -5.28 -12.49 -19.08
N VAL A 366 -3.99 -12.29 -18.81
CA VAL A 366 -3.38 -10.93 -18.86
C VAL A 366 -2.57 -10.78 -20.14
N THR A 367 -2.98 -9.88 -21.03
CA THR A 367 -2.35 -9.67 -22.33
C THR A 367 -1.36 -8.50 -22.30
N LEU A 368 -0.10 -8.79 -22.63
CA LEU A 368 0.95 -7.78 -22.72
C LEU A 368 1.41 -7.62 -24.17
N SER A 369 1.69 -6.38 -24.55
CA SER A 369 2.25 -5.99 -25.84
C SER A 369 3.74 -5.67 -25.77
N TYR A 370 4.26 -5.27 -24.60
CA TYR A 370 5.67 -4.89 -24.42
C TYR A 370 6.33 -5.54 -23.19
N PRO A 371 7.68 -5.72 -23.21
CA PRO A 371 8.59 -5.45 -24.33
C PRO A 371 8.40 -6.42 -25.51
N ASP A 372 7.90 -7.62 -25.23
CA ASP A 372 7.49 -8.60 -26.21
C ASP A 372 6.03 -8.99 -25.93
N SER A 373 5.28 -9.27 -26.99
CA SER A 373 3.90 -9.72 -26.82
C SER A 373 3.87 -11.06 -26.07
N SER A 374 3.11 -11.10 -24.98
CA SER A 374 2.98 -12.28 -24.14
C SER A 374 1.61 -12.32 -23.48
N VAL A 375 1.22 -13.50 -23.03
CA VAL A 375 -0.02 -13.72 -22.30
C VAL A 375 0.34 -14.43 -21.00
N ARG A 376 -0.14 -13.89 -19.87
CA ARG A 376 0.07 -14.49 -18.56
C ARG A 376 -1.20 -15.17 -18.07
N ASN A 377 -1.02 -16.36 -17.52
CA ASN A 377 -2.08 -17.15 -16.91
C ASN A 377 -2.34 -16.61 -15.50
N LYS A 378 -3.31 -15.69 -15.39
CA LYS A 378 -3.83 -15.13 -14.13
C LYS A 378 -5.36 -15.19 -14.14
N PRO A 379 -6.05 -15.30 -12.99
CA PRO A 379 -5.51 -15.46 -11.66
C PRO A 379 -4.79 -16.82 -11.52
N ASP A 380 -3.95 -17.00 -10.51
CA ASP A 380 -3.27 -18.28 -10.31
C ASP A 380 -4.19 -19.26 -9.59
N ILE A 381 -5.00 -18.78 -8.65
CA ILE A 381 -5.78 -19.63 -7.76
C ILE A 381 -7.04 -18.93 -7.26
N THR A 382 -7.93 -19.67 -6.63
CA THR A 382 -9.19 -19.17 -6.04
C THR A 382 -9.19 -19.27 -4.52
N GLY A 383 -9.65 -18.22 -3.83
CA GLY A 383 -9.91 -18.17 -2.39
C GLY A 383 -11.37 -17.86 -2.04
N ILE A 384 -11.67 -17.78 -0.74
CA ILE A 384 -13.04 -17.66 -0.22
C ILE A 384 -13.34 -16.21 0.18
N ASN A 385 -14.52 -15.70 -0.17
CA ASN A 385 -14.97 -14.38 0.27
C ASN A 385 -16.33 -14.41 0.96
N ASN A 386 -16.86 -13.22 1.27
CA ASN A 386 -18.17 -13.02 1.88
C ASN A 386 -18.32 -13.78 3.22
N ILE A 387 -17.21 -13.85 3.94
CA ILE A 387 -17.08 -14.54 5.22
C ILE A 387 -17.44 -13.59 6.38
N ASP A 388 -17.60 -14.16 7.58
CA ASP A 388 -17.82 -13.38 8.79
C ASP A 388 -16.49 -12.91 9.40
N VAL A 389 -16.41 -11.62 9.74
CA VAL A 389 -15.33 -11.00 10.54
C VAL A 389 -15.93 -10.28 11.74
N SER A 390 -15.11 -9.89 12.70
CA SER A 390 -15.56 -9.28 13.96
C SER A 390 -16.35 -7.98 13.77
N GLY A 391 -16.03 -7.25 12.69
CA GLY A 391 -16.49 -5.88 12.44
C GLY A 391 -15.77 -4.83 13.28
N ALA A 392 -14.61 -5.19 13.85
CA ALA A 392 -13.77 -4.31 14.63
C ALA A 392 -13.42 -3.02 13.87
N GLY A 393 -13.33 -1.91 14.59
CA GLY A 393 -13.02 -0.60 14.00
C GLY A 393 -14.11 -0.07 13.07
N GLY A 394 -15.36 -0.56 13.22
CA GLY A 394 -16.50 -0.15 12.39
C GLY A 394 -16.57 -0.83 11.02
N PHE A 395 -15.76 -1.85 10.78
CA PHE A 395 -15.76 -2.61 9.53
C PHE A 395 -17.07 -3.45 9.38
N PRO A 396 -17.55 -3.70 8.15
CA PRO A 396 -18.68 -4.60 7.93
C PRO A 396 -18.41 -6.02 8.46
N LYS A 397 -19.39 -6.63 9.14
CA LYS A 397 -19.26 -8.01 9.65
C LYS A 397 -19.20 -9.07 8.56
N LYS A 398 -19.68 -8.76 7.35
CA LYS A 398 -19.48 -9.57 6.16
C LYS A 398 -18.40 -8.96 5.32
N PHE A 399 -17.36 -9.74 5.00
CA PHE A 399 -16.23 -9.31 4.20
C PHE A 399 -16.24 -9.97 2.81
N PRO A 400 -16.88 -9.35 1.80
CA PRO A 400 -16.84 -9.79 0.40
C PRO A 400 -15.63 -9.22 -0.37
N GLY A 401 -15.39 -9.72 -1.57
CA GLY A 401 -14.30 -9.23 -2.43
C GLY A 401 -13.13 -10.21 -2.53
N THR A 402 -12.30 -10.04 -3.55
CA THR A 402 -10.98 -10.70 -3.64
C THR A 402 -10.05 -10.30 -2.47
N SER A 403 -10.29 -9.14 -1.84
CA SER A 403 -9.68 -8.71 -0.58
C SER A 403 -9.85 -9.70 0.57
N ALA A 404 -10.99 -10.40 0.63
CA ALA A 404 -11.21 -11.47 1.60
C ALA A 404 -10.62 -12.80 1.13
N ALA A 405 -10.55 -13.05 -0.19
CA ALA A 405 -10.04 -14.30 -0.74
C ALA A 405 -8.52 -14.47 -0.59
N ALA A 406 -7.74 -13.42 -0.87
CA ALA A 406 -6.29 -13.42 -0.77
C ALA A 406 -5.73 -13.84 0.62
N PRO A 407 -6.20 -13.28 1.76
CA PRO A 407 -5.69 -13.65 3.08
C PRO A 407 -5.96 -15.11 3.46
N HIS A 408 -6.96 -15.78 2.88
CA HIS A 408 -7.14 -17.22 3.09
C HIS A 408 -5.97 -18.03 2.53
N ILE A 409 -5.49 -17.65 1.34
CA ILE A 409 -4.34 -18.31 0.71
C ILE A 409 -3.08 -18.05 1.51
N ALA A 410 -2.89 -16.80 1.97
CA ALA A 410 -1.77 -16.45 2.85
C ALA A 410 -1.76 -17.26 4.15
N GLY A 411 -2.91 -17.39 4.82
CA GLY A 411 -3.05 -18.20 6.03
C GLY A 411 -2.77 -19.69 5.80
N LEU A 412 -3.31 -20.28 4.74
CA LEU A 412 -3.05 -21.68 4.38
C LEU A 412 -1.55 -21.91 4.15
N MET A 413 -0.92 -21.03 3.38
CA MET A 413 0.50 -21.11 3.10
C MET A 413 1.34 -20.95 4.36
N ALA A 414 0.97 -20.03 5.27
CA ALA A 414 1.69 -19.85 6.55
C ALA A 414 1.64 -21.13 7.40
N LEU A 415 0.47 -21.76 7.45
CA LEU A 415 0.27 -23.01 8.16
C LEU A 415 1.13 -24.13 7.59
N GLU A 416 1.09 -24.37 6.28
CA GLU A 416 1.91 -25.38 5.60
C GLU A 416 3.41 -25.10 5.70
N TRP A 417 3.82 -23.86 5.47
CA TRP A 417 5.24 -23.50 5.46
C TRP A 417 5.88 -23.64 6.85
N SER A 418 5.11 -23.52 7.93
CA SER A 418 5.59 -23.77 9.30
C SER A 418 6.03 -25.22 9.54
N LEU A 419 5.46 -26.17 8.78
CA LEU A 419 5.85 -27.58 8.81
C LEU A 419 7.11 -27.86 7.98
N PHE A 420 7.39 -27.01 6.99
CA PHE A 420 8.47 -27.18 6.03
C PHE A 420 9.28 -25.89 5.81
N PRO A 421 9.87 -25.29 6.87
CA PRO A 421 10.36 -23.91 6.83
C PRO A 421 11.53 -23.67 5.86
N THR A 422 12.24 -24.73 5.46
CA THR A 422 13.41 -24.68 4.55
C THR A 422 13.04 -24.79 3.07
N ILE A 423 11.76 -25.04 2.73
CA ILE A 423 11.32 -25.08 1.33
C ILE A 423 11.35 -23.65 0.75
N PRO A 424 11.96 -23.43 -0.43
CA PRO A 424 11.94 -22.12 -1.10
C PRO A 424 10.55 -21.69 -1.58
N ALA A 425 10.37 -20.39 -1.77
CA ALA A 425 9.10 -19.78 -2.20
C ALA A 425 8.53 -20.42 -3.47
N ASP A 426 9.36 -20.61 -4.50
CA ASP A 426 8.93 -21.18 -5.78
C ASP A 426 8.37 -22.60 -5.63
N ASN A 427 8.96 -23.42 -4.76
CA ASN A 427 8.50 -24.78 -4.53
C ASN A 427 7.22 -24.84 -3.67
N MET A 428 7.07 -23.94 -2.71
CA MET A 428 5.80 -23.78 -1.99
C MET A 428 4.67 -23.35 -2.92
N ARG A 429 4.95 -22.41 -3.83
CA ARG A 429 4.00 -21.99 -4.87
C ARG A 429 3.62 -23.15 -5.79
N GLU A 430 4.60 -23.92 -6.27
CA GLU A 430 4.35 -25.09 -7.11
C GLU A 430 3.49 -26.15 -6.39
N ALA A 431 3.77 -26.42 -5.11
CA ALA A 431 2.98 -27.34 -4.31
C ALA A 431 1.52 -26.85 -4.25
N LEU A 432 1.29 -25.59 -3.89
CA LEU A 432 -0.04 -24.98 -3.82
C LEU A 432 -0.82 -25.13 -5.14
N LEU A 433 -0.21 -24.72 -6.27
CA LEU A 433 -0.88 -24.70 -7.57
C LEU A 433 -1.12 -26.10 -8.15
N SER A 434 -0.39 -27.12 -7.70
CA SER A 434 -0.54 -28.50 -8.18
C SER A 434 -1.46 -29.38 -7.32
N THR A 435 -1.94 -28.87 -6.19
CA THR A 435 -2.76 -29.63 -5.22
C THR A 435 -4.14 -29.02 -5.01
N THR A 436 -4.73 -28.47 -6.06
CA THR A 436 -6.07 -27.89 -6.03
C THR A 436 -7.17 -28.93 -6.24
N LEU A 437 -8.38 -28.57 -5.86
CA LEU A 437 -9.61 -29.05 -6.45
C LEU A 437 -9.87 -28.20 -7.70
N GLU A 438 -9.82 -28.84 -8.87
CA GLU A 438 -10.13 -28.17 -10.13
C GLU A 438 -11.58 -27.64 -10.09
N LEU A 439 -11.72 -26.35 -10.40
CA LEU A 439 -12.98 -25.67 -10.60
C LEU A 439 -12.96 -25.15 -12.04
N GLY A 440 -14.09 -25.25 -12.75
CA GLY A 440 -14.13 -24.85 -14.15
C GLY A 440 -13.54 -25.91 -15.09
N GLU A 441 -12.67 -25.49 -16.01
CA GLU A 441 -12.04 -26.37 -17.00
C GLU A 441 -10.83 -27.10 -16.39
N PRO A 442 -10.50 -28.33 -16.84
CA PRO A 442 -9.33 -29.05 -16.33
C PRO A 442 -8.02 -28.28 -16.54
N GLY A 443 -7.15 -28.27 -15.53
CA GLY A 443 -5.93 -27.46 -15.52
C GLY A 443 -6.18 -26.01 -15.07
N TRP A 444 -5.45 -25.07 -15.68
CA TRP A 444 -5.64 -23.65 -15.42
C TRP A 444 -6.73 -23.09 -16.33
N ASP A 445 -7.64 -22.27 -15.78
CA ASP A 445 -8.57 -21.44 -16.53
C ASP A 445 -8.55 -19.97 -16.09
N SER A 446 -9.11 -19.08 -16.93
CA SER A 446 -9.04 -17.64 -16.73
C SER A 446 -9.91 -17.08 -15.61
N ALA A 447 -10.84 -17.87 -15.06
CA ALA A 447 -11.73 -17.45 -13.99
C ALA A 447 -11.26 -17.97 -12.62
N PHE A 448 -10.97 -19.27 -12.53
CA PHE A 448 -10.62 -19.96 -11.29
C PHE A 448 -9.12 -20.16 -11.08
N GLY A 449 -8.29 -19.88 -12.10
CA GLY A 449 -6.88 -20.25 -12.09
C GLY A 449 -6.74 -21.76 -12.09
N TYR A 450 -5.86 -22.30 -11.25
CA TYR A 450 -5.75 -23.75 -11.02
C TYR A 450 -6.88 -24.33 -10.14
N GLY A 451 -7.83 -23.51 -9.67
CA GLY A 451 -8.96 -23.93 -8.85
C GLY A 451 -8.80 -23.60 -7.37
N LEU A 452 -9.44 -24.40 -6.51
CA LEU A 452 -9.48 -24.16 -5.06
C LEU A 452 -8.42 -24.99 -4.33
N PRO A 453 -7.52 -24.40 -3.54
CA PRO A 453 -6.50 -25.16 -2.84
C PRO A 453 -7.07 -26.12 -1.80
N ASP A 454 -6.37 -27.23 -1.60
CA ASP A 454 -6.70 -28.26 -0.61
C ASP A 454 -5.47 -28.49 0.28
N ALA A 455 -5.53 -28.01 1.53
CA ALA A 455 -4.41 -28.07 2.45
C ALA A 455 -3.95 -29.52 2.68
N MET A 456 -4.86 -30.47 2.80
CA MET A 456 -4.48 -31.87 3.04
C MET A 456 -3.68 -32.47 1.85
N LYS A 457 -4.05 -32.13 0.61
CA LYS A 457 -3.28 -32.56 -0.57
C LYS A 457 -1.93 -31.85 -0.66
N MET A 458 -1.88 -30.56 -0.31
CA MET A 458 -0.64 -29.79 -0.30
C MET A 458 0.35 -30.38 0.71
N TYR A 459 -0.10 -30.66 1.93
CA TYR A 459 0.69 -31.35 2.96
C TYR A 459 1.26 -32.70 2.46
N GLU A 460 0.43 -33.56 1.88
CA GLU A 460 0.85 -34.86 1.33
C GLU A 460 1.94 -34.70 0.25
N LYS A 461 1.81 -33.69 -0.61
CA LYS A 461 2.80 -33.36 -1.63
C LYS A 461 4.13 -32.91 -1.00
N LEU A 462 4.07 -32.05 0.02
CA LEU A 462 5.25 -31.49 0.69
C LEU A 462 6.00 -32.51 1.55
N GLN A 463 5.32 -33.47 2.18
CA GLN A 463 5.98 -34.54 2.96
C GLN A 463 6.99 -35.37 2.15
N GLY A 464 6.73 -35.56 0.85
CA GLY A 464 7.62 -36.27 -0.07
C GLY A 464 8.58 -35.36 -0.83
N PHE A 465 8.50 -34.05 -0.63
CA PHE A 465 9.24 -33.06 -1.40
C PHE A 465 10.62 -32.81 -0.78
N ASN A 466 11.65 -32.81 -1.62
CA ASN A 466 13.00 -32.44 -1.24
C ASN A 466 13.53 -31.40 -2.25
N PRO A 467 13.67 -30.11 -1.86
CA PRO A 467 14.13 -29.07 -2.78
C PRO A 467 15.57 -29.31 -3.23
N GLU A 468 15.87 -29.02 -4.49
CA GLU A 468 17.25 -29.06 -5.00
C GLU A 468 18.16 -28.04 -4.29
N ASN A 469 17.62 -26.86 -3.99
CA ASN A 469 18.29 -25.77 -3.30
C ASN A 469 17.44 -25.31 -2.09
N PRO A 470 17.54 -25.98 -0.93
CA PRO A 470 16.82 -25.55 0.28
C PRO A 470 17.28 -24.16 0.74
N LEU A 471 16.40 -23.42 1.39
CA LEU A 471 16.74 -22.15 2.03
C LEU A 471 17.74 -22.38 3.16
N ASP A 472 18.70 -21.46 3.30
CA ASP A 472 19.52 -21.40 4.50
C ASP A 472 18.67 -21.12 5.74
N SER A 473 19.10 -21.66 6.88
CA SER A 473 18.54 -21.45 8.21
C SER A 473 18.32 -19.98 8.56
N SER A 474 19.21 -19.07 8.13
CA SER A 474 19.07 -17.63 8.39
C SER A 474 17.83 -17.01 7.73
N LEU A 475 17.48 -17.47 6.52
CA LEU A 475 16.28 -17.05 5.79
C LEU A 475 15.04 -17.84 6.26
N ALA A 476 15.20 -19.14 6.50
CA ALA A 476 14.13 -20.02 6.94
C ALA A 476 13.59 -19.67 8.35
N GLN A 477 14.42 -19.07 9.20
CA GLN A 477 14.11 -18.69 10.58
C GLN A 477 14.34 -17.18 10.81
N LYS A 478 14.15 -16.35 9.78
CA LYS A 478 14.29 -14.89 9.89
C LYS A 478 13.42 -14.40 11.04
N SER A 479 14.06 -13.79 12.03
CA SER A 479 13.38 -13.29 13.23
C SER A 479 12.43 -12.16 12.87
N ILE A 480 11.25 -12.16 13.48
CA ILE A 480 10.31 -11.04 13.36
C ILE A 480 10.82 -9.87 14.20
N GLN A 481 11.01 -8.71 13.55
CA GLN A 481 11.56 -7.51 14.16
C GLN A 481 10.45 -6.45 14.28
N PRO A 482 10.05 -6.02 15.50
CA PRO A 482 9.16 -4.87 15.65
C PRO A 482 9.86 -3.58 15.23
N ILE A 483 9.14 -2.54 14.79
CA ILE A 483 9.75 -1.23 14.43
C ILE A 483 10.71 -0.75 15.52
N GLN A 484 10.36 -0.94 16.79
CA GLN A 484 11.15 -0.46 17.92
C GLN A 484 12.55 -1.09 18.00
N SER A 485 12.79 -2.26 17.39
CA SER A 485 14.12 -2.86 17.22
C SER A 485 14.83 -2.43 15.93
N MET A 486 14.13 -1.82 14.97
CA MET A 486 14.70 -1.21 13.76
C MET A 486 15.17 0.23 13.97
N ILE A 487 14.80 0.87 15.09
CA ILE A 487 15.34 2.18 15.50
C ILE A 487 16.73 1.96 16.10
N GLU A 488 17.76 1.91 15.25
CA GLU A 488 19.13 1.96 15.75
C GLU A 488 19.36 3.27 16.52
N PRO A 489 19.83 3.24 17.78
CA PRO A 489 20.14 4.46 18.51
C PRO A 489 21.26 5.21 17.77
N PRO A 490 21.20 6.55 17.70
CA PRO A 490 22.17 7.30 16.92
C PRO A 490 23.58 7.13 17.47
N VAL A 491 24.53 6.84 16.58
CA VAL A 491 25.94 6.75 16.94
C VAL A 491 26.57 8.14 16.92
N MET A 492 27.34 8.47 17.97
CA MET A 492 28.10 9.72 18.01
C MET A 492 29.35 9.60 17.14
N LEU A 493 29.48 10.44 16.12
CA LEU A 493 30.69 10.52 15.29
C LEU A 493 31.52 11.77 15.64
N SER A 494 32.85 11.60 15.68
CA SER A 494 33.81 12.70 15.87
C SER A 494 34.98 12.60 14.88
N GLY A 495 35.35 13.73 14.27
CA GLY A 495 36.42 13.85 13.27
C GLY A 495 35.92 13.56 11.86
N SER A 496 36.10 12.33 11.39
CA SER A 496 35.72 11.89 10.04
C SER A 496 35.32 10.43 10.07
N GLY A 497 34.35 10.02 9.27
CA GLY A 497 33.88 8.64 9.29
C GLY A 497 32.81 8.32 8.26
N GLU A 498 32.50 7.03 8.17
CA GLU A 498 31.45 6.50 7.33
C GLU A 498 30.11 6.50 8.10
N ILE A 499 29.05 6.99 7.48
CA ILE A 499 27.70 7.01 8.01
C ILE A 499 26.97 5.79 7.45
N THR A 500 26.61 4.84 8.32
CA THR A 500 25.91 3.60 7.92
C THR A 500 24.54 3.46 8.58
N GLY A 501 24.05 4.50 9.25
CA GLY A 501 22.79 4.48 10.01
C GLY A 501 22.58 5.83 10.72
N PRO A 502 21.65 5.91 11.67
CA PRO A 502 21.42 7.13 12.44
C PRO A 502 22.66 7.61 13.19
N VAL A 503 23.01 8.89 13.09
CA VAL A 503 24.21 9.48 13.71
C VAL A 503 23.99 10.88 14.24
N ILE A 504 24.81 11.26 15.22
CA ILE A 504 24.98 12.64 15.68
C ILE A 504 26.44 13.04 15.46
N ILE A 505 26.65 14.03 14.60
CA ILE A 505 27.96 14.61 14.26
C ILE A 505 28.23 15.78 15.20
N THR A 506 29.25 15.64 16.05
CA THR A 506 29.59 16.66 17.07
C THR A 506 30.92 17.36 16.84
N SER A 507 31.71 16.91 15.86
CA SER A 507 33.03 17.49 15.58
C SER A 507 33.19 17.84 14.10
N PRO A 508 34.00 18.86 13.78
CA PRO A 508 34.39 19.19 12.41
C PRO A 508 34.96 18.00 11.64
N GLY A 509 34.77 18.00 10.33
CA GLY A 509 35.45 17.11 9.39
C GLY A 509 34.54 16.59 8.28
N THR A 510 35.00 15.54 7.60
CA THR A 510 34.34 14.97 6.40
C THR A 510 33.77 13.60 6.71
N TYR A 511 32.51 13.42 6.34
CA TYR A 511 31.74 12.21 6.56
C TYR A 511 31.17 11.71 5.23
N THR A 512 31.17 10.41 5.01
CA THR A 512 30.71 9.81 3.77
C THR A 512 29.56 8.85 4.06
N LEU A 513 28.48 8.93 3.28
CA LEU A 513 27.41 7.95 3.36
C LEU A 513 27.94 6.60 2.85
N GLY A 514 27.98 5.58 3.71
CA GLY A 514 28.63 4.30 3.43
C GLY A 514 27.75 3.29 2.71
N LYS A 515 26.46 3.33 3.01
CA LYS A 515 25.40 2.55 2.37
C LYS A 515 24.13 3.39 2.29
N ASP A 516 23.16 2.92 1.53
CA ASP A 516 21.81 3.46 1.63
C ASP A 516 21.29 3.28 3.07
N ILE A 517 20.65 4.31 3.60
CA ILE A 517 20.03 4.27 4.92
C ILE A 517 18.52 4.23 4.70
N THR A 518 17.91 3.11 5.05
CA THR A 518 16.46 2.90 4.99
C THR A 518 15.92 2.64 6.40
N HIS A 519 14.61 2.76 6.58
CA HIS A 519 13.88 2.28 7.78
C HIS A 519 14.38 2.82 9.14
N SER A 520 14.93 4.04 9.16
CA SER A 520 15.36 4.71 10.40
C SER A 520 14.23 5.58 10.96
N ALA A 521 14.08 5.71 12.29
CA ALA A 521 13.13 6.66 12.90
C ALA A 521 13.87 7.83 13.57
N GLY A 522 13.18 8.97 13.73
CA GLY A 522 13.79 10.20 14.26
C GLY A 522 14.74 10.87 13.27
N SER A 523 15.60 11.79 13.76
CA SER A 523 16.55 12.46 12.87
C SER A 523 17.69 11.52 12.50
N ILE A 524 17.84 11.19 11.21
CA ILE A 524 18.80 10.20 10.73
C ILE A 524 20.21 10.75 10.89
N ILE A 525 20.49 11.94 10.37
CA ILE A 525 21.77 12.62 10.58
C ILE A 525 21.50 13.91 11.34
N THR A 526 22.03 14.04 12.54
CA THR A 526 22.01 15.30 13.28
C THR A 526 23.40 15.93 13.29
N ILE A 527 23.54 17.14 12.74
CA ILE A 527 24.79 17.90 12.71
C ILE A 527 24.75 19.00 13.78
N MET A 528 25.67 18.90 14.74
CA MET A 528 25.79 19.81 15.88
C MET A 528 27.12 20.60 15.89
N SER A 529 27.92 20.49 14.82
CA SER A 529 29.25 21.10 14.71
C SER A 529 29.37 21.99 13.48
N SER A 530 30.29 22.96 13.55
CA SER A 530 30.71 23.74 12.38
C SER A 530 31.77 22.97 11.58
N ASP A 531 32.05 23.42 10.36
CA ASP A 531 33.11 22.87 9.51
C ASP A 531 32.89 21.37 9.21
N VAL A 532 31.67 21.03 8.80
CA VAL A 532 31.24 19.65 8.50
C VAL A 532 30.96 19.51 7.01
N ILE A 533 31.49 18.45 6.40
CA ILE A 533 31.20 18.06 5.02
C ILE A 533 30.56 16.67 5.05
N ILE A 534 29.36 16.53 4.48
CA ILE A 534 28.74 15.25 4.20
C ILE A 534 28.77 15.00 2.69
N GLN A 535 29.36 13.89 2.32
CA GLN A 535 29.45 13.41 0.96
C GLN A 535 28.57 12.17 0.80
N GLY A 536 27.52 12.27 -0.01
CA GLY A 536 26.55 11.21 -0.19
C GLY A 536 26.97 10.11 -1.16
N GLU A 537 27.86 10.40 -2.12
CA GLU A 537 28.31 9.43 -3.15
C GLU A 537 27.15 8.81 -3.94
N GLY A 538 26.11 9.59 -4.22
CA GLY A 538 24.88 9.18 -4.92
C GLY A 538 23.94 8.29 -4.11
N LYS A 539 24.26 8.00 -2.84
CA LYS A 539 23.51 7.09 -1.98
C LYS A 539 22.23 7.73 -1.43
N ARG A 540 21.33 6.87 -0.97
CA ARG A 540 19.96 7.20 -0.57
C ARG A 540 19.78 7.25 0.95
N ILE A 541 19.02 8.22 1.42
CA ILE A 541 18.42 8.24 2.75
C ILE A 541 16.91 8.20 2.57
N GLU A 542 16.28 7.14 3.07
CA GLU A 542 14.85 6.91 2.99
C GLU A 542 14.22 6.97 4.39
N GLY A 543 13.25 7.87 4.53
CA GLY A 543 12.48 8.06 5.74
C GLY A 543 11.33 7.07 5.88
N ILE A 544 10.81 6.98 7.10
CA ILE A 544 9.53 6.33 7.38
C ILE A 544 8.50 7.46 7.35
N SER A 545 7.70 7.52 6.28
CA SER A 545 6.66 8.53 6.12
C SER A 545 5.78 8.65 7.38
N VAL A 546 5.38 9.89 7.70
CA VAL A 546 4.83 10.40 8.96
C VAL A 546 4.26 9.31 9.90
N GLN A 547 5.05 8.91 10.89
CA GLN A 547 4.52 8.18 12.04
C GLN A 547 3.72 9.14 12.93
N PHE A 548 2.64 8.65 13.51
CA PHE A 548 1.88 9.37 14.54
C PHE A 548 2.01 8.62 15.85
N ILE A 549 2.46 9.32 16.90
CA ILE A 549 2.31 8.86 18.29
C ILE A 549 1.31 9.80 18.95
N ASP A 550 0.21 9.25 19.47
CA ASP A 550 -0.83 10.02 20.17
C ASP A 550 -1.36 11.23 19.36
N ASN A 551 -1.64 11.04 18.07
CA ASN A 551 -2.03 12.10 17.12
C ASN A 551 -1.00 13.23 16.92
N THR A 552 0.24 13.05 17.38
CA THR A 552 1.35 13.97 17.13
C THR A 552 2.21 13.40 16.00
N PRO A 553 2.40 14.13 14.88
CA PRO A 553 3.36 13.74 13.87
C PRO A 553 4.76 13.60 14.50
N ILE A 554 5.42 12.48 14.28
CA ILE A 554 6.85 12.37 14.56
C ILE A 554 7.57 13.17 13.47
N ASP A 555 8.26 14.24 13.86
CA ASP A 555 9.12 15.00 12.94
C ASP A 555 10.39 14.21 12.62
N GLN A 556 10.37 13.51 11.49
CA GLN A 556 11.55 12.82 10.98
C GLN A 556 12.36 13.75 10.08
N ASN A 557 13.59 14.08 10.48
CA ASN A 557 14.53 14.80 9.62
C ASN A 557 15.54 13.80 9.02
N ALA A 558 15.72 13.76 7.71
CA ALA A 558 16.86 13.03 7.16
C ALA A 558 18.18 13.67 7.60
N ILE A 559 18.28 14.99 7.47
CA ILE A 559 19.39 15.77 7.99
C ILE A 559 18.86 16.96 8.80
N LEU A 560 19.14 16.96 10.10
CA LEU A 560 18.89 18.10 11.00
C LEU A 560 20.21 18.78 11.37
N ILE A 561 20.33 20.07 11.08
CA ILE A 561 21.50 20.87 11.42
C ILE A 561 21.07 21.90 12.45
N GLN A 562 21.52 21.71 13.69
CA GLN A 562 21.13 22.55 14.81
C GLN A 562 22.22 22.56 15.90
N SER A 563 22.54 23.76 16.42
CA SER A 563 23.44 23.89 17.56
C SER A 563 22.79 23.44 18.87
N PRO A 564 23.52 22.74 19.76
CA PRO A 564 23.05 22.43 21.11
C PRO A 564 22.76 23.67 21.96
N ASP A 565 23.53 24.74 21.77
CA ASP A 565 23.56 25.90 22.68
C ASP A 565 22.91 27.15 22.06
N PHE A 566 22.05 26.98 21.04
CA PHE A 566 21.44 28.07 20.27
C PHE A 566 22.45 29.01 19.57
N GLY A 567 23.71 28.59 19.47
CA GLY A 567 24.75 29.30 18.73
C GLY A 567 24.63 29.08 17.21
N LYS A 568 25.23 29.97 16.42
CA LYS A 568 25.21 29.86 14.96
C LYS A 568 26.27 28.86 14.48
N LEU A 569 25.87 27.77 13.81
CA LEU A 569 26.83 26.84 13.18
C LEU A 569 27.32 27.40 11.85
N LYS A 570 28.55 27.06 11.44
CA LYS A 570 29.18 27.58 10.22
C LYS A 570 29.73 26.50 9.31
N ASN A 571 29.85 26.80 8.02
CA ASN A 571 30.58 25.98 7.03
C ASN A 571 30.09 24.52 7.00
N VAL A 572 28.80 24.32 6.81
CA VAL A 572 28.23 22.98 6.63
C VAL A 572 28.01 22.73 5.15
N VAL A 573 28.47 21.59 4.65
CA VAL A 573 28.37 21.20 3.24
C VAL A 573 27.69 19.84 3.14
N ILE A 574 26.67 19.72 2.29
CA ILE A 574 25.95 18.48 2.02
C ILE A 574 25.91 18.28 0.51
N ARG A 575 26.38 17.12 0.02
CA ARG A 575 26.46 16.87 -1.43
C ARG A 575 26.02 15.48 -1.84
N ASP A 576 25.57 15.40 -3.09
CA ASP A 576 25.54 14.17 -3.89
C ASP A 576 24.78 13.02 -3.21
N MET A 577 23.51 13.24 -2.86
CA MET A 577 22.66 12.23 -2.23
C MET A 577 21.21 12.32 -2.69
N VAL A 578 20.48 11.22 -2.50
CA VAL A 578 19.03 11.14 -2.67
C VAL A 578 18.37 11.06 -1.30
N ILE A 579 17.36 11.88 -1.05
CA ILE A 579 16.57 11.86 0.19
C ILE A 579 15.09 11.83 -0.12
N GLU A 580 14.38 10.84 0.43
CA GLU A 580 12.96 10.63 0.19
C GLU A 580 12.21 10.09 1.39
N GLY A 581 10.88 10.24 1.39
CA GLY A 581 10.00 9.62 2.38
C GLY A 581 10.08 10.18 3.81
N THR A 582 10.77 11.31 4.03
CA THR A 582 10.91 11.93 5.37
C THR A 582 9.89 13.04 5.61
N THR A 583 9.65 13.41 6.87
CA THR A 583 8.96 14.67 7.19
C THR A 583 9.76 15.83 6.61
N ASN A 584 11.05 15.93 6.92
CA ASN A 584 11.92 16.97 6.38
C ASN A 584 13.22 16.38 5.82
N ALA A 585 13.52 16.64 4.56
CA ALA A 585 14.74 16.13 3.94
C ALA A 585 15.98 16.77 4.57
N ILE A 586 16.10 18.10 4.49
CA ILE A 586 17.21 18.84 5.10
C ILE A 586 16.68 20.08 5.84
N ILE A 587 16.91 20.14 7.16
CA ILE A 587 16.58 21.30 8.00
C ILE A 587 17.84 21.95 8.54
N GLY A 588 17.99 23.25 8.25
CA GLY A 588 19.05 24.09 8.81
C GLY A 588 18.50 25.17 9.74
N LYS A 589 18.92 25.16 11.00
CA LYS A 589 18.53 26.17 12.00
C LYS A 589 19.76 26.96 12.45
N GLN A 590 19.68 28.29 12.38
CA GLN A 590 20.73 29.21 12.82
C GLN A 590 22.10 28.90 12.17
N LEU A 591 22.15 28.87 10.85
CA LEU A 591 23.37 28.54 10.10
C LEU A 591 24.00 29.74 9.40
N ASP A 592 25.31 29.74 9.30
CA ASP A 592 26.08 30.63 8.44
C ASP A 592 26.82 29.78 7.41
N GLN A 593 26.64 30.05 6.12
CA GLN A 593 27.39 29.32 5.08
C GLN A 593 27.06 27.81 5.03
N LEU A 594 25.77 27.49 4.90
CA LEU A 594 25.34 26.16 4.47
C LEU A 594 25.49 26.04 2.95
N HIS A 595 26.02 24.92 2.46
CA HIS A 595 26.10 24.61 1.03
C HIS A 595 25.44 23.26 0.77
N ILE A 596 24.35 23.24 0.00
CA ILE A 596 23.71 22.02 -0.50
C ILE A 596 23.92 21.97 -2.01
N ASP A 597 24.52 20.88 -2.50
CA ASP A 597 24.87 20.74 -3.92
C ASP A 597 24.60 19.33 -4.46
N SER A 598 23.97 19.25 -5.64
CA SER A 598 23.76 17.98 -6.35
C SER A 598 22.92 16.95 -5.57
N CYS A 599 21.92 17.40 -4.81
CA CYS A 599 21.02 16.52 -4.06
C CYS A 599 19.65 16.36 -4.75
N THR A 600 19.07 15.16 -4.67
CA THR A 600 17.67 14.90 -5.06
C THR A 600 16.83 14.72 -3.80
N LEU A 601 15.88 15.64 -3.57
CA LEU A 601 15.05 15.72 -2.36
C LEU A 601 13.59 15.61 -2.76
N SER A 602 13.05 14.39 -2.75
CA SER A 602 11.73 14.10 -3.32
C SER A 602 10.80 13.36 -2.38
N HIS A 603 9.49 13.57 -2.51
CA HIS A 603 8.48 12.86 -1.70
C HIS A 603 8.66 13.03 -0.19
N ASN A 604 9.17 14.19 0.25
CA ASN A 604 9.21 14.56 1.67
C ASN A 604 8.04 15.52 1.98
N THR A 605 7.79 15.86 3.25
CA THR A 605 6.87 16.98 3.53
C THR A 605 7.52 18.31 3.14
N ILE A 606 8.76 18.53 3.61
CA ILE A 606 9.59 19.67 3.21
C ILE A 606 10.89 19.15 2.59
N GLY A 607 11.25 19.64 1.40
CA GLY A 607 12.53 19.34 0.77
C GLY A 607 13.70 19.96 1.54
N ILE A 608 13.77 21.30 1.57
CA ILE A 608 14.77 22.05 2.35
C ILE A 608 14.09 23.12 3.19
N GLY A 609 14.42 23.20 4.48
CA GLY A 609 13.96 24.26 5.38
C GLY A 609 15.12 24.99 6.06
N LEU A 610 15.25 26.30 5.81
CA LEU A 610 16.23 27.19 6.41
C LEU A 610 15.56 28.19 7.35
N TYR A 611 15.94 28.17 8.62
CA TYR A 611 15.35 29.01 9.66
C TYR A 611 16.46 29.81 10.37
N GLY A 612 16.41 31.14 10.32
CA GLY A 612 17.45 32.01 10.86
C GLY A 612 18.84 31.79 10.27
N SER A 613 18.92 31.34 9.01
CA SER A 613 20.16 30.94 8.36
C SER A 613 20.59 31.93 7.28
N ASN A 614 21.89 32.25 7.23
CA ASN A 614 22.43 33.28 6.35
C ASN A 614 23.56 32.77 5.47
N ASN A 615 23.79 33.47 4.36
CA ASN A 615 24.93 33.23 3.47
C ASN A 615 24.96 31.79 2.90
N SER A 616 23.79 31.15 2.79
CA SER A 616 23.67 29.77 2.32
C SER A 616 23.60 29.70 0.80
N LEU A 617 24.10 28.60 0.23
CA LEU A 617 24.11 28.29 -1.19
C LEU A 617 23.39 26.96 -1.43
N ILE A 618 22.33 26.98 -2.23
CA ILE A 618 21.60 25.79 -2.67
C ILE A 618 21.74 25.71 -4.18
N GLU A 619 22.43 24.69 -4.69
CA GLU A 619 22.66 24.54 -6.12
C GLU A 619 22.54 23.12 -6.68
N ASN A 620 22.19 23.01 -7.96
CA ASN A 620 22.14 21.74 -8.70
C ASN A 620 21.24 20.67 -8.09
N CYS A 621 20.24 21.05 -7.29
CA CYS A 621 19.35 20.12 -6.62
C CYS A 621 18.04 19.93 -7.39
N LEU A 622 17.45 18.75 -7.24
CA LEU A 622 16.08 18.44 -7.65
C LEU A 622 15.20 18.37 -6.40
N LEU A 623 14.19 19.25 -6.29
CA LEU A 623 13.24 19.30 -5.19
C LEU A 623 11.85 19.02 -5.76
N SER A 624 11.46 17.75 -5.80
CA SER A 624 10.30 17.29 -6.57
C SER A 624 9.29 16.48 -5.76
N GLY A 625 8.00 16.73 -5.94
CA GLY A 625 6.96 15.88 -5.35
C GLY A 625 6.84 15.99 -3.83
N ASN A 626 7.33 17.05 -3.20
CA ASN A 626 7.21 17.23 -1.75
C ASN A 626 5.79 17.66 -1.37
N SER A 627 5.22 17.04 -0.34
CA SER A 627 3.79 17.17 0.00
C SER A 627 3.42 18.57 0.47
N TYR A 628 4.39 19.35 0.98
CA TYR A 628 4.20 20.75 1.40
C TYR A 628 5.10 21.73 0.64
N LYS A 629 6.40 21.81 0.93
CA LYS A 629 7.29 22.83 0.33
C LYS A 629 8.50 22.18 -0.33
N GLY A 630 8.83 22.61 -1.54
CA GLY A 630 10.13 22.30 -2.13
C GLY A 630 11.25 22.94 -1.30
N LEU A 631 11.21 24.27 -1.17
CA LEU A 631 12.18 25.04 -0.42
C LEU A 631 11.50 26.08 0.49
N ALA A 632 11.89 26.14 1.76
CA ALA A 632 11.45 27.15 2.72
C ALA A 632 12.65 27.90 3.29
N ILE A 633 12.67 29.23 3.17
CA ILE A 633 13.69 30.12 3.74
C ILE A 633 12.96 31.16 4.59
N LYS A 634 13.00 30.99 5.91
CA LYS A 634 12.15 31.71 6.87
C LYS A 634 12.93 32.25 8.07
N ASP A 635 12.22 32.83 9.03
CA ASP A 635 12.70 33.23 10.36
C ASP A 635 13.91 34.17 10.35
N GLY A 636 13.88 35.22 9.52
CA GLY A 636 14.95 36.21 9.46
C GLY A 636 16.22 35.74 8.74
N SER A 637 16.14 34.63 8.00
CA SER A 637 17.21 34.16 7.12
C SER A 637 17.61 35.24 6.11
N SER A 638 18.92 35.40 5.84
CA SER A 638 19.39 36.48 4.97
C SER A 638 20.57 36.17 4.05
N ASN A 639 20.61 36.83 2.89
CA ASN A 639 21.71 36.72 1.92
C ASN A 639 21.94 35.28 1.41
N ASN A 640 20.87 34.54 1.17
CA ASN A 640 20.95 33.17 0.66
C ASN A 640 20.83 33.16 -0.87
N LEU A 641 21.59 32.29 -1.55
CA LEU A 641 21.60 32.12 -3.00
C LEU A 641 21.06 30.74 -3.36
N VAL A 642 20.02 30.71 -4.19
CA VAL A 642 19.41 29.50 -4.74
C VAL A 642 19.64 29.54 -6.24
N LYS A 643 20.45 28.62 -6.78
CA LYS A 643 20.78 28.65 -8.20
C LYS A 643 20.81 27.29 -8.90
N ARG A 644 20.45 27.22 -10.18
CA ARG A 644 20.52 25.97 -10.96
C ARG A 644 19.77 24.78 -10.36
N ASN A 645 18.68 25.02 -9.63
CA ASN A 645 17.84 23.96 -9.07
C ASN A 645 16.60 23.73 -9.93
N THR A 646 16.07 22.51 -9.88
CA THR A 646 14.74 22.17 -10.41
C THR A 646 13.78 21.94 -9.25
N ILE A 647 12.71 22.72 -9.17
CA ILE A 647 11.74 22.73 -8.07
C ILE A 647 10.34 22.55 -8.65
N GLU A 648 9.82 21.33 -8.59
CA GLU A 648 8.60 20.97 -9.30
C GLU A 648 7.66 20.05 -8.51
N LYS A 649 6.38 20.01 -8.87
CA LYS A 649 5.40 19.03 -8.32
C LYS A 649 5.24 19.08 -6.79
N ASN A 650 5.63 20.18 -6.15
CA ASN A 650 5.40 20.39 -4.72
C ASN A 650 4.02 21.03 -4.48
N LEU A 651 3.51 21.06 -3.24
CA LEU A 651 2.33 21.91 -2.96
C LEU A 651 2.68 23.40 -3.15
N TYR A 652 3.83 23.82 -2.62
CA TYR A 652 4.45 25.14 -2.80
C TYR A 652 5.88 24.95 -3.30
N GLY A 653 6.31 25.72 -4.31
CA GLY A 653 7.67 25.66 -4.85
C GLY A 653 8.70 26.21 -3.86
N ILE A 654 8.83 27.54 -3.79
CA ILE A 654 9.72 28.25 -2.85
C ILE A 654 8.90 29.18 -1.94
N ASP A 655 9.08 29.06 -0.62
CA ASP A 655 8.60 30.03 0.37
C ASP A 655 9.77 30.83 0.93
N THR A 656 9.74 32.15 0.74
CA THR A 656 10.76 33.10 1.23
C THR A 656 10.22 34.09 2.26
N VAL A 657 9.00 33.87 2.76
CA VAL A 657 8.34 34.77 3.71
C VAL A 657 9.18 34.89 5.00
N GLY A 658 9.51 36.13 5.35
CA GLY A 658 10.37 36.44 6.51
C GLY A 658 11.87 36.33 6.24
N SER A 659 12.31 36.10 4.99
CA SER A 659 13.72 36.19 4.59
C SER A 659 14.06 37.54 3.95
N VAL A 660 15.35 37.90 3.95
CA VAL A 660 15.87 39.16 3.38
C VAL A 660 17.02 38.88 2.42
N ASN A 661 17.07 39.55 1.27
CA ASN A 661 18.16 39.40 0.29
C ASN A 661 18.36 37.94 -0.19
N THR A 662 17.28 37.18 -0.37
CA THR A 662 17.35 35.88 -1.05
C THR A 662 17.48 36.13 -2.56
N ILE A 663 18.45 35.48 -3.21
CA ILE A 663 18.70 35.60 -4.65
C ILE A 663 18.37 34.26 -5.33
N LEU A 664 17.58 34.30 -6.39
CA LEU A 664 17.22 33.16 -7.24
C LEU A 664 17.86 33.34 -8.62
N GLU A 665 18.69 32.40 -9.07
CA GLU A 665 19.44 32.50 -10.34
C GLU A 665 19.40 31.17 -11.12
N ASP A 666 19.01 31.15 -12.39
CA ASP A 666 19.04 29.94 -13.23
C ASP A 666 18.23 28.73 -12.69
N ASN A 667 17.16 28.96 -11.92
CA ASN A 667 16.32 27.87 -11.44
C ASN A 667 15.19 27.52 -12.44
N ILE A 668 14.70 26.29 -12.37
CA ILE A 668 13.47 25.82 -13.03
C ILE A 668 12.44 25.62 -11.92
N ILE A 669 11.37 26.42 -11.91
CA ILE A 669 10.32 26.35 -10.89
C ILE A 669 8.97 26.27 -11.61
N GLN A 670 8.38 25.08 -11.63
CA GLN A 670 7.20 24.79 -12.44
C GLN A 670 6.36 23.66 -11.84
N ASP A 671 5.15 23.46 -12.34
CA ASP A 671 4.29 22.34 -11.97
C ASP A 671 4.02 22.18 -10.46
N ASN A 672 4.14 23.25 -9.67
CA ASN A 672 3.76 23.24 -8.25
C ASN A 672 2.24 23.46 -8.12
N ARG A 673 1.61 22.75 -7.17
CA ARG A 673 0.14 22.66 -7.10
C ARG A 673 -0.53 24.00 -6.77
N ARG A 674 0.08 24.83 -5.92
CA ARG A 674 -0.43 26.16 -5.56
C ARG A 674 0.43 27.27 -6.17
N GLU A 675 1.48 27.70 -5.47
CA GLU A 675 2.36 28.80 -5.88
C GLU A 675 3.78 28.29 -6.16
N ASP A 676 4.38 28.81 -7.23
CA ASP A 676 5.77 28.54 -7.57
C ASP A 676 6.70 29.32 -6.63
N ILE A 677 6.38 30.58 -6.33
CA ILE A 677 7.13 31.41 -5.39
C ILE A 677 6.18 32.19 -4.48
N TYR A 678 6.36 32.00 -3.18
CA TYR A 678 5.70 32.77 -2.13
C TYR A 678 6.68 33.73 -1.45
N THR A 679 6.42 35.04 -1.54
CA THR A 679 7.41 36.08 -1.22
C THR A 679 6.89 37.13 -0.25
N PRO A 680 7.76 37.74 0.58
CA PRO A 680 7.40 38.92 1.35
C PRO A 680 7.11 40.12 0.44
N LYS A 681 6.08 40.90 0.77
CA LYS A 681 5.61 42.06 -0.01
C LYS A 681 6.64 43.18 -0.15
N ASP A 682 7.36 43.47 0.94
CA ASP A 682 8.23 44.65 1.03
C ASP A 682 9.70 44.35 0.70
N SER A 683 10.07 43.09 0.49
CA SER A 683 11.45 42.67 0.21
C SER A 683 11.49 41.37 -0.61
N PRO A 684 10.86 41.33 -1.81
CA PRO A 684 10.84 40.13 -2.63
C PRO A 684 12.27 39.70 -3.02
N PRO A 685 12.49 38.40 -3.29
CA PRO A 685 13.79 37.91 -3.72
C PRO A 685 14.23 38.54 -5.04
N VAL A 686 15.54 38.66 -5.24
CA VAL A 686 16.11 39.10 -6.53
C VAL A 686 16.08 37.92 -7.49
N ILE A 687 15.36 38.05 -8.60
CA ILE A 687 15.18 36.98 -9.60
C ILE A 687 16.04 37.26 -10.83
N GLY A 688 17.06 36.44 -11.06
CA GLY A 688 17.87 36.39 -12.28
C GLY A 688 17.19 35.60 -13.41
N PRO A 689 17.89 35.26 -14.51
CA PRO A 689 17.32 34.47 -15.61
C PRO A 689 16.83 33.11 -15.07
N THR A 690 15.52 32.98 -14.87
CA THR A 690 14.85 31.83 -14.25
C THR A 690 13.73 31.43 -15.21
N ILE A 691 13.50 30.14 -15.45
CA ILE A 691 12.35 29.73 -16.27
C ILE A 691 11.08 30.22 -15.56
N ILE A 692 10.23 30.93 -16.33
CA ILE A 692 9.22 31.85 -15.83
C ILE A 692 8.28 31.13 -14.84
N PRO A 693 8.33 31.46 -13.53
CA PRO A 693 7.37 30.96 -12.57
C PRO A 693 5.96 31.35 -13.04
N THR A 694 5.05 30.38 -13.09
CA THR A 694 3.69 30.60 -13.58
C THR A 694 2.83 31.33 -12.55
N ARG A 695 3.19 31.24 -11.26
CA ARG A 695 2.44 31.82 -10.13
C ARG A 695 3.36 32.39 -9.04
N VAL A 696 3.51 33.71 -8.98
CA VAL A 696 4.24 34.44 -7.93
C VAL A 696 3.25 35.32 -7.14
N ILE A 697 3.17 35.12 -5.82
CA ILE A 697 2.25 35.89 -4.96
C ILE A 697 3.02 36.59 -3.82
N PRO A 698 2.89 37.93 -3.68
CA PRO A 698 3.36 38.65 -2.51
C PRO A 698 2.39 38.47 -1.32
N CYS A 699 2.92 38.14 -0.15
CA CYS A 699 2.15 37.95 1.09
C CYS A 699 1.50 39.27 1.56
N PRO A 700 0.14 39.38 1.59
CA PRO A 700 -0.54 40.64 1.82
C PRO A 700 -0.49 41.15 3.27
N ASP A 701 -0.52 40.25 4.27
CA ASP A 701 -0.45 40.54 5.72
C ASP A 701 0.33 39.42 6.47
N MET A 702 1.26 39.80 7.35
CA MET A 702 2.01 38.86 8.21
C MET A 702 1.35 38.74 9.59
N ASN A 703 0.93 37.54 9.97
CA ASN A 703 0.50 37.25 11.34
C ASN A 703 1.69 36.88 12.25
N TYR A 704 1.45 36.87 13.56
CA TYR A 704 2.45 36.68 14.63
C TYR A 704 3.15 35.30 14.62
N ASP A 705 2.60 34.36 13.85
CA ASP A 705 3.02 32.97 13.63
C ASP A 705 3.76 32.75 12.30
N GLY A 706 4.04 33.81 11.53
CA GLY A 706 4.83 33.71 10.29
C GLY A 706 4.12 32.92 9.17
N ILE A 707 2.81 32.75 9.29
CA ILE A 707 1.90 32.26 8.28
C ILE A 707 1.23 33.49 7.66
N CYS A 708 1.20 33.52 6.33
CA CYS A 708 0.40 34.49 5.62
C CYS A 708 -1.03 33.97 5.59
N ASP A 709 -1.97 34.71 6.18
CA ASP A 709 -3.38 34.38 6.06
C ASP A 709 -3.80 34.52 4.59
N ASP A 710 -4.34 33.45 4.04
CA ASP A 710 -5.29 33.56 2.93
C ASP A 710 -6.44 34.46 3.41
N PRO A 711 -6.79 35.56 2.71
CA PRO A 711 -7.96 36.36 3.05
C PRO A 711 -9.28 35.56 3.09
N ASN A 712 -9.27 34.31 2.61
CA ASN A 712 -10.40 33.39 2.62
C ASN A 712 -10.17 32.16 3.51
N GLY A 713 -9.81 32.32 4.79
CA GLY A 713 -9.63 31.27 5.80
C GLY A 713 -10.81 30.30 6.06
N THR A 714 -11.28 29.60 5.02
CA THR A 714 -12.22 28.46 4.99
C THR A 714 -11.92 27.65 3.72
N PRO A 715 -12.08 26.32 3.70
CA PRO A 715 -12.13 25.57 2.44
C PRO A 715 -13.36 26.06 1.65
N GLN A 716 -13.14 27.01 0.74
CA GLN A 716 -14.17 27.45 -0.20
C GLN A 716 -14.33 26.34 -1.25
N LEU A 717 -15.44 25.60 -1.16
CA LEU A 717 -16.11 25.03 -2.33
C LEU A 717 -16.29 26.18 -3.31
N THR A 718 -15.57 26.19 -4.42
CA THR A 718 -15.62 27.29 -5.38
C THR A 718 -17.00 27.35 -6.03
N ASN A 719 -17.86 28.24 -5.55
CA ASN A 719 -18.91 28.84 -6.37
C ASN A 719 -18.24 29.83 -7.32
N VAL A 720 -17.93 29.37 -8.54
CA VAL A 720 -17.56 30.26 -9.66
C VAL A 720 -18.84 30.81 -10.28
N PRO A 721 -18.97 32.13 -10.51
CA PRO A 721 -20.06 32.66 -11.31
C PRO A 721 -19.89 32.21 -12.75
N ALA A 722 -20.97 31.67 -13.33
CA ALA A 722 -21.03 31.20 -14.71
C ALA A 722 -20.45 32.24 -15.69
N THR A 723 -19.35 31.90 -16.35
CA THR A 723 -19.05 32.15 -17.77
C THR A 723 -17.60 31.76 -18.09
N SER A 724 -17.41 30.51 -18.53
CA SER A 724 -16.27 29.95 -19.26
C SER A 724 -16.06 28.50 -18.82
N SER A 725 -16.73 27.59 -19.52
CA SER A 725 -16.72 26.15 -19.32
C SER A 725 -15.42 25.51 -19.79
N VAL A 726 -14.51 25.18 -18.88
CA VAL A 726 -13.54 24.08 -19.03
C VAL A 726 -13.30 23.49 -17.63
N PRO A 727 -13.76 22.25 -17.33
CA PRO A 727 -13.41 21.58 -16.08
C PRO A 727 -11.98 21.02 -16.19
N TYR A 728 -11.09 21.46 -15.31
CA TYR A 728 -9.77 20.85 -15.14
C TYR A 728 -9.91 19.52 -14.40
N SER A 729 -9.32 18.46 -14.96
CA SER A 729 -9.28 17.10 -14.40
C SER A 729 -8.33 17.03 -13.20
N TYR A 730 -8.83 16.50 -12.08
CA TYR A 730 -8.05 16.17 -10.88
C TYR A 730 -7.11 14.97 -11.15
N SER A 731 -5.89 15.01 -10.60
CA SER A 731 -4.98 13.85 -10.54
C SER A 731 -4.69 13.50 -9.08
N GLU A 732 -5.55 12.67 -8.50
CA GLU A 732 -5.13 11.75 -7.44
C GLU A 732 -4.85 10.40 -8.13
N GLU A 733 -3.80 9.67 -7.71
CA GLU A 733 -3.68 8.26 -8.08
C GLU A 733 -4.86 7.52 -7.42
N ILE A 734 -5.88 7.20 -8.23
CA ILE A 734 -7.06 6.49 -7.75
C ILE A 734 -6.67 5.03 -7.51
N THR A 735 -6.54 4.69 -6.24
CA THR A 735 -6.45 3.31 -5.76
C THR A 735 -7.84 2.72 -5.52
N MET A 736 -8.01 1.45 -5.87
CA MET A 736 -9.19 0.68 -5.52
C MET A 736 -8.89 -0.15 -4.28
N THR A 737 -9.18 0.39 -3.10
CA THR A 737 -9.60 -0.44 -1.96
C THR A 737 -11.13 -0.39 -1.94
N THR A 738 -11.78 -1.53 -1.82
CA THR A 738 -13.22 -1.68 -2.06
C THR A 738 -14.03 -0.58 -1.35
N ILE A 739 -14.64 0.35 -2.11
CA ILE A 739 -15.49 1.40 -1.55
C ILE A 739 -16.76 0.75 -0.99
N TYR A 740 -16.73 0.31 0.26
CA TYR A 740 -17.91 0.04 1.07
C TYR A 740 -18.29 1.34 1.79
N SER A 741 -19.07 2.19 1.11
CA SER A 741 -19.75 3.28 1.80
C SER A 741 -20.89 2.70 2.65
N HIS A 742 -20.93 3.10 3.92
CA HIS A 742 -21.92 2.73 4.94
C HIS A 742 -23.37 2.62 4.41
N PRO A 743 -24.13 1.58 4.80
CA PRO A 743 -25.58 1.64 4.77
C PRO A 743 -26.05 2.58 5.89
N THR A 744 -26.58 3.74 5.52
CA THR A 744 -27.23 4.65 6.46
C THR A 744 -28.53 4.04 6.95
N ASP A 745 -28.59 3.72 8.24
CA ASP A 745 -29.84 3.65 8.98
C ASP A 745 -29.58 4.14 10.41
N HIS A 746 -29.97 5.38 10.72
CA HIS A 746 -30.63 5.74 11.97
C HIS A 746 -31.21 7.16 11.87
N PRO A 747 -32.54 7.33 11.99
CA PRO A 747 -33.14 8.60 12.35
C PRO A 747 -33.11 8.75 13.88
N THR A 748 -32.67 9.89 14.40
CA THR A 748 -33.36 10.70 15.45
C THR A 748 -32.40 11.68 16.13
N TYR A 749 -32.68 12.96 15.96
CA TYR A 749 -32.78 14.03 16.96
C TYR A 749 -32.17 13.83 18.37
N TYR A 750 -31.38 14.83 18.81
CA TYR A 750 -31.48 15.66 20.04
C TYR A 750 -30.07 16.10 20.55
N PRO A 751 -29.93 17.12 21.42
CA PRO A 751 -30.20 18.54 21.26
C PRO A 751 -28.94 19.42 21.49
N THR A 752 -29.03 20.66 21.04
CA THR A 752 -28.16 21.78 21.45
C THR A 752 -28.30 22.12 22.94
N SER A 753 -27.18 22.36 23.63
CA SER A 753 -27.08 23.36 24.72
C SER A 753 -25.63 23.81 24.94
N HIS A 754 -25.27 24.92 24.27
CA HIS A 754 -24.47 26.10 24.69
C HIS A 754 -23.40 26.03 25.82
N PRO A 755 -22.57 27.09 25.98
CA PRO A 755 -21.64 27.72 25.04
C PRO A 755 -20.27 27.96 25.73
N THR A 756 -19.19 28.21 24.98
CA THR A 756 -18.15 29.13 25.50
C THR A 756 -17.44 29.80 24.34
N SER A 757 -17.65 31.11 24.31
CA SER A 757 -16.99 32.13 23.53
C SER A 757 -15.46 32.08 23.65
N CYS A 758 -14.77 32.23 22.52
CA CYS A 758 -13.65 33.16 22.42
C CYS A 758 -13.82 34.03 21.18
N SER A 759 -13.93 35.31 21.47
CA SER A 759 -14.13 36.47 20.60
C SER A 759 -12.80 37.07 20.13
N TYR A 760 -12.90 37.88 19.07
CA TYR A 760 -11.94 38.85 18.48
C TYR A 760 -10.95 38.30 17.45
N CYS A 761 -10.82 38.90 16.27
CA CYS A 761 -11.67 39.87 15.55
C CYS A 761 -11.33 39.77 14.07
#